data_AF-M5UH08-F1
#
_entry.id   AF-M5UH08-F1
#
_cell.length_a   1.000
_cell.length_b   1.000
_cell.length_c   1.000
_cell.angle_alpha   90.00
_cell.angle_beta   90.00
_cell.angle_gamma   90.00
#
_symmetry.space_group_name_H-M   'P 1'
#
loop_
_entity.id
_entity.type
_entity.pdbx_description
1 polymer ?
#
loop_
_entity_poly.entity_id
_entity_poly.type
_entity_poly.pdbx_seq_one_letter_code
_entity_poly.pdbx_strand_id
1 'polypeptide(L)'
;MFLLGQARPILVWPEFSWIPVINGTIFVILLLVAGYYLERRFRKSIENRAALRAKILKKLPLTYMNGRDVIQIHTFLDHAAVSVLQKIAESQSWFQEVFLPELALYLAHQGELPAWRDVIIFKRLQHLVRDLGPHPKKITPVVFLTDGEEAFPGFLYSSPPGSDSVQKSFHTKVFTKKLYNAFPVSVGDKIHVLYSGDDKEWIRFDAKIYSLKGNDMGIQVETVPEKDSEKTRAWGGIQMGGVGGVQEDVVLPDEFQGSLAQILNYAEMSSSTAAEIQKRVHAFKEHPGLVRKEHKPEEIQTFIELYSACYAKYRSDIAPIPKPVLLFLYFFYMDENLLPPARIVQLYGTLEKIRSYTQDPYPSHHKLAVYFLPEWLGLILSGKKTPSRNHLAQSYEQVRASMLRKTGTDEYAGESGIEDLLHLLDWELSNLLFNGLIGVSSNPNLAYPILSEDQMYGETDAFLVTHEKINAVVDHVCKIDKHLFYRQISFEPEQSPGKPELAMKEIYPDCIILPVFGNRGVLWQEITSGLVSRGRLVFPQILNENMTLAITRTLGEFKWEIERTVRGRKWKDSAPPSLTSEYYLYLENYRKSPALTPDAKKGIDQQLVKYRKNLKDMFASDYSYWILFESSGKLRLNRVARDVLNRYVPFSPQVRAELQKHPILKESMDSFESRKRRLVSGIKKRYNPYFQAGNVPVEVSETIRFFEEM
;
A
#
# COMPACT_ATOMS: atom_id res chain seq x y z
N MET A 1 48.61 -5.13 88.46
CA MET A 1 47.98 -3.79 88.44
C MET A 1 48.29 -3.18 87.07
N PHE A 2 47.59 -3.52 85.99
CA PHE A 2 46.21 -3.16 85.60
C PHE A 2 45.99 -1.64 85.39
N LEU A 3 45.87 -1.31 84.08
CA LEU A 3 45.01 -0.33 83.42
C LEU A 3 45.32 1.18 83.55
N LEU A 4 46.04 1.70 82.54
CA LEU A 4 45.70 2.98 81.90
C LEU A 4 45.71 2.76 80.38
N GLY A 5 44.58 3.11 79.75
CA GLY A 5 44.20 2.72 78.40
C GLY A 5 45.00 3.38 77.29
N GLN A 6 45.42 2.57 76.32
CA GLN A 6 45.99 3.03 75.07
C GLN A 6 44.89 3.59 74.16
N ALA A 7 45.07 4.84 73.75
CA ALA A 7 44.33 5.48 72.68
C ALA A 7 44.50 4.69 71.37
N ARG A 8 43.40 4.34 70.72
CA ARG A 8 43.38 3.80 69.36
C ARG A 8 43.72 4.93 68.37
N PRO A 9 44.51 4.64 67.32
CA PRO A 9 44.35 5.34 66.05
C PRO A 9 43.86 4.39 64.95
N ILE A 10 42.76 4.84 64.34
CA ILE A 10 42.58 5.02 62.89
C ILE A 10 42.39 3.76 62.03
N LEU A 11 41.20 3.70 61.40
CA LEU A 11 40.83 2.80 60.31
C LEU A 11 41.93 2.74 59.23
N VAL A 12 42.48 1.55 58.99
CA VAL A 12 43.21 1.24 57.76
C VAL A 12 42.17 1.00 56.67
N TRP A 13 42.12 1.88 55.68
CA TRP A 13 41.34 1.67 54.45
C TRP A 13 41.82 0.40 53.75
N PRO A 14 40.93 -0.43 53.16
CA PRO A 14 41.38 -1.57 52.36
C PRO A 14 42.20 -1.04 51.19
N GLU A 15 43.40 -1.58 51.00
CA GLU A 15 44.29 -1.22 49.89
C GLU A 15 43.53 -1.36 48.57
N PHE A 16 43.43 -0.24 47.83
CA PHE A 16 42.77 -0.19 46.54
C PHE A 16 43.58 -1.03 45.54
N SER A 17 43.09 -2.23 45.22
CA SER A 17 43.70 -3.10 44.22
C SER A 17 43.32 -2.64 42.82
N TRP A 18 44.32 -2.33 41.99
CA TRP A 18 44.12 -1.99 40.58
C TRP A 18 43.78 -3.20 39.70
N ILE A 19 43.92 -4.43 40.21
CA ILE A 19 43.77 -5.66 39.42
C ILE A 19 42.36 -5.81 38.81
N PRO A 20 41.25 -5.60 39.55
CA PRO A 20 39.90 -5.68 38.98
C PRO A 20 39.64 -4.59 37.95
N VAL A 21 40.20 -3.39 38.15
CA VAL A 21 40.08 -2.26 37.21
C VAL A 21 40.84 -2.58 35.92
N ILE A 22 42.09 -3.04 36.01
CA ILE A 22 42.91 -3.42 34.86
C ILE A 22 42.25 -4.57 34.07
N ASN A 23 41.77 -5.61 34.77
CA ASN A 23 41.08 -6.73 34.14
C ASN A 23 39.77 -6.30 33.47
N GLY A 24 39.00 -5.41 34.10
CA GLY A 24 37.80 -4.80 33.53
C GLY A 24 38.11 -3.99 32.27
N THR A 25 39.17 -3.17 32.31
CA THR A 25 39.59 -2.36 31.15
C THR A 25 40.07 -3.23 29.99
N ILE A 26 40.86 -4.27 30.27
CA ILE A 26 41.32 -5.25 29.25
C ILE A 26 40.12 -5.97 28.63
N PHE A 27 39.14 -6.39 29.45
CA PHE A 27 37.92 -7.03 28.96
C PHE A 27 37.11 -6.11 28.05
N VAL A 28 36.92 -4.84 28.42
CA VAL A 28 36.22 -3.84 27.60
C VAL A 28 36.97 -3.59 26.28
N ILE A 29 38.30 -3.47 26.32
CA ILE A 29 39.12 -3.32 25.11
C ILE A 29 38.97 -4.52 24.18
N LEU A 30 39.04 -5.75 24.71
CA LEU A 30 38.85 -6.97 23.92
C LEU A 30 37.43 -7.04 23.32
N LEU A 31 36.40 -6.61 24.05
CA LEU A 31 35.03 -6.58 23.58
C LEU A 31 34.84 -5.55 22.46
N LEU A 32 35.44 -4.37 22.58
CA LEU A 32 35.45 -3.34 21.53
C LEU A 32 36.22 -3.81 20.29
N VAL A 33 37.38 -4.46 20.46
CA VAL A 33 38.15 -5.03 19.35
C VAL A 33 37.37 -6.15 18.66
N ALA A 34 36.76 -7.06 19.41
CA ALA A 34 35.90 -8.10 18.86
C ALA A 34 34.69 -7.50 18.12
N GLY A 35 34.05 -6.48 18.69
CA GLY A 35 32.96 -5.72 18.05
C GLY A 35 33.41 -5.08 16.73
N TYR A 36 34.56 -4.43 16.71
CA TYR A 36 35.14 -3.83 15.50
C TYR A 36 35.45 -4.88 14.41
N TYR A 37 36.06 -6.01 14.78
CA TYR A 37 36.34 -7.09 13.82
C TYR A 37 35.06 -7.74 13.29
N LEU A 38 34.04 -7.92 14.14
CA LEU A 38 32.73 -8.40 13.72
C LEU A 38 32.07 -7.42 12.76
N GLU A 39 32.01 -6.13 13.09
CA GLU A 39 31.43 -5.11 12.23
C GLU A 39 32.14 -5.03 10.87
N ARG A 40 33.48 -5.03 10.89
CA ARG A 40 34.30 -5.03 9.66
C ARG A 40 34.05 -6.28 8.81
N ARG A 41 33.90 -7.45 9.44
CA ARG A 41 33.58 -8.70 8.75
C ARG A 41 32.18 -8.67 8.15
N PHE A 42 31.19 -8.12 8.87
CA PHE A 42 29.83 -7.95 8.36
C PHE A 42 29.79 -6.98 7.19
N ARG A 43 30.44 -5.80 7.28
CA ARG A 43 30.55 -4.85 6.15
C ARG A 43 31.17 -5.50 4.93
N LYS A 44 32.33 -6.15 5.08
CA LYS A 44 33.01 -6.82 3.96
C LYS A 44 32.16 -7.93 3.34
N SER A 45 31.40 -8.65 4.15
CA SER A 45 30.45 -9.67 3.68
C SER A 45 29.30 -9.07 2.87
N ILE A 46 28.71 -7.97 3.37
CA ILE A 46 27.64 -7.23 2.68
C ILE A 46 28.14 -6.66 1.35
N GLU A 47 29.31 -6.02 1.33
CA GLU A 47 29.95 -5.48 0.14
C GLU A 47 30.23 -6.58 -0.90
N ASN A 48 30.82 -7.70 -0.47
CA ASN A 48 31.08 -8.83 -1.36
C ASN A 48 29.79 -9.41 -1.94
N ARG A 49 28.76 -9.56 -1.11
CA ARG A 49 27.44 -10.03 -1.57
C ARG A 49 26.84 -9.08 -2.59
N ALA A 50 26.89 -7.78 -2.35
CA ALA A 50 26.38 -6.76 -3.28
C ALA A 50 27.14 -6.80 -4.62
N ALA A 51 28.47 -6.94 -4.59
CA ALA A 51 29.30 -7.06 -5.79
C ALA A 51 28.98 -8.32 -6.61
N LEU A 52 28.84 -9.48 -5.95
CA LEU A 52 28.45 -10.73 -6.60
C LEU A 52 27.05 -10.61 -7.23
N ARG A 53 26.08 -10.05 -6.49
CA ARG A 53 24.72 -9.82 -6.96
C ARG A 53 24.69 -8.94 -8.21
N ALA A 54 25.43 -7.82 -8.21
CA ALA A 54 25.53 -6.93 -9.35
C ALA A 54 26.13 -7.65 -10.58
N LYS A 55 27.13 -8.53 -10.37
CA LYS A 55 27.71 -9.34 -11.44
C LYS A 55 26.72 -10.36 -12.02
N ILE A 56 25.84 -10.93 -11.20
CA ILE A 56 24.80 -11.87 -11.66
C ILE A 56 23.70 -11.14 -12.42
N LEU A 57 23.20 -10.03 -11.89
CA LEU A 57 22.12 -9.25 -12.54
C LEU A 57 22.53 -8.76 -13.92
N LYS A 58 23.79 -8.36 -14.12
CA LYS A 58 24.34 -8.00 -15.45
C LYS A 58 24.28 -9.13 -16.48
N LYS A 59 24.21 -10.40 -16.06
CA LYS A 59 24.10 -11.55 -16.96
C LYS A 59 22.65 -11.89 -17.31
N LEU A 60 21.67 -11.31 -16.62
CA LEU A 60 20.25 -11.65 -16.78
C LEU A 60 19.51 -10.52 -17.50
N PRO A 61 18.96 -10.74 -18.70
CA PRO A 61 18.15 -9.75 -19.40
C PRO A 61 16.73 -9.66 -18.80
N LEU A 62 16.63 -9.11 -17.59
CA LEU A 62 15.39 -9.04 -16.81
C LEU A 62 14.36 -8.04 -17.37
N THR A 63 14.78 -7.17 -18.29
CA THR A 63 13.92 -6.18 -18.97
C THR A 63 12.72 -6.78 -19.70
N TYR A 64 12.86 -7.99 -20.23
CA TYR A 64 11.82 -8.67 -21.00
C TYR A 64 10.96 -9.61 -20.14
N MET A 65 11.18 -9.63 -18.83
CA MET A 65 10.41 -10.42 -17.89
C MET A 65 9.28 -9.59 -17.29
N ASN A 66 8.22 -10.25 -16.83
CA ASN A 66 7.20 -9.58 -16.05
C ASN A 66 7.83 -9.07 -14.74
N GLY A 67 7.52 -7.82 -14.34
CA GLY A 67 8.04 -7.23 -13.11
C GLY A 67 7.85 -8.10 -11.86
N ARG A 68 6.79 -8.92 -11.80
CA ARG A 68 6.56 -9.89 -10.71
C ARG A 68 7.61 -10.99 -10.67
N ASP A 69 7.95 -11.54 -11.84
CA ASP A 69 8.96 -12.60 -11.97
C ASP A 69 10.34 -12.04 -11.59
N VAL A 70 10.62 -10.79 -11.96
CA VAL A 70 11.84 -10.07 -11.58
C VAL A 70 11.95 -9.88 -10.06
N ILE A 71 10.86 -9.51 -9.38
CA ILE A 71 10.83 -9.39 -7.91
C ILE A 71 11.18 -10.72 -7.23
N GLN A 72 10.65 -11.85 -7.73
CA GLN A 72 10.97 -13.17 -7.19
C GLN A 72 12.46 -13.50 -7.34
N ILE A 73 13.07 -13.15 -8.48
CA ILE A 73 14.51 -13.35 -8.71
C ILE A 73 15.35 -12.50 -7.75
N HIS A 74 15.02 -11.22 -7.56
CA HIS A 74 15.71 -10.40 -6.57
C HIS A 74 15.57 -10.97 -5.16
N THR A 75 14.38 -11.44 -4.80
CA THR A 75 14.14 -12.02 -3.48
C THR A 75 14.93 -13.32 -3.29
N PHE A 76 15.03 -14.17 -4.32
CA PHE A 76 15.94 -15.31 -4.34
C PHE A 76 17.39 -14.91 -4.08
N LEU A 77 17.93 -13.92 -4.82
CA LEU A 77 19.30 -13.45 -4.65
C LEU A 77 19.56 -12.86 -3.25
N ASP A 78 18.55 -12.23 -2.66
CA ASP A 78 18.58 -11.68 -1.30
C ASP A 78 18.55 -12.78 -0.21
N HIS A 79 18.15 -14.01 -0.54
CA HIS A 79 18.18 -15.17 0.38
C HIS A 79 19.29 -16.18 0.10
N ALA A 80 19.81 -16.24 -1.13
CA ALA A 80 20.85 -17.18 -1.53
C ALA A 80 22.16 -16.99 -0.74
N ALA A 81 22.79 -18.12 -0.36
CA ALA A 81 24.07 -18.10 0.35
C ALA A 81 25.18 -17.48 -0.50
N VAL A 82 26.16 -16.81 0.14
CA VAL A 82 27.27 -16.15 -0.57
C VAL A 82 28.07 -17.13 -1.44
N SER A 83 28.24 -18.38 -1.00
CA SER A 83 28.89 -19.44 -1.78
C SER A 83 28.12 -19.80 -3.06
N VAL A 84 26.79 -19.76 -3.03
CA VAL A 84 25.94 -20.00 -4.21
C VAL A 84 26.06 -18.82 -5.18
N LEU A 85 25.96 -17.59 -4.67
CA LEU A 85 26.14 -16.38 -5.48
C LEU A 85 27.51 -16.34 -6.15
N GLN A 86 28.57 -16.76 -5.46
CA GLN A 86 29.91 -16.85 -6.02
C GLN A 86 29.99 -17.83 -7.18
N LYS A 87 29.41 -19.04 -7.02
CA LYS A 87 29.35 -20.05 -8.09
C LYS A 87 28.58 -19.54 -9.32
N ILE A 88 27.46 -18.84 -9.11
CA ILE A 88 26.67 -18.23 -10.21
C ILE A 88 27.48 -17.13 -10.92
N ALA A 89 28.22 -16.32 -10.16
CA ALA A 89 28.99 -15.22 -10.71
C ALA A 89 30.22 -15.69 -11.51
N GLU A 90 30.86 -16.79 -11.11
CA GLU A 90 32.15 -17.26 -11.65
C GLU A 90 32.02 -18.40 -12.66
N SER A 91 31.00 -19.25 -12.59
CA SER A 91 30.86 -20.41 -13.48
C SER A 91 30.59 -20.02 -14.95
N GLN A 92 31.11 -20.82 -15.88
CA GLN A 92 30.89 -20.69 -17.32
C GLN A 92 29.49 -21.20 -17.72
N SER A 93 29.01 -22.28 -17.10
CA SER A 93 27.66 -22.89 -17.26
C SER A 93 26.71 -22.51 -16.11
N TRP A 94 26.92 -21.32 -15.54
CA TRP A 94 26.26 -20.84 -14.31
C TRP A 94 24.73 -20.96 -14.30
N PHE A 95 24.08 -20.73 -15.45
CA PHE A 95 22.63 -20.63 -15.54
C PHE A 95 21.95 -21.98 -15.29
N GLN A 96 22.36 -23.02 -16.02
CA GLN A 96 21.74 -24.34 -15.97
C GLN A 96 22.21 -25.19 -14.78
N GLU A 97 23.49 -25.08 -14.40
CA GLU A 97 24.06 -25.93 -13.35
C GLU A 97 23.80 -25.41 -11.94
N VAL A 98 23.70 -24.09 -11.77
CA VAL A 98 23.65 -23.46 -10.44
C VAL A 98 22.41 -22.59 -10.28
N PHE A 99 22.22 -21.57 -11.13
CA PHE A 99 21.15 -20.59 -10.95
C PHE A 99 19.75 -21.21 -11.02
N LEU A 100 19.46 -21.97 -12.08
CA LEU A 100 18.13 -22.52 -12.32
C LEU A 100 17.71 -23.57 -11.27
N PRO A 101 18.56 -24.54 -10.87
CA PRO A 101 18.26 -25.45 -9.76
C PRO A 101 18.06 -24.76 -8.42
N GLU A 102 18.88 -23.76 -8.08
CA GLU A 102 18.79 -23.02 -6.82
C GLU A 102 17.55 -22.12 -6.78
N LEU A 103 17.20 -21.49 -7.91
CA LEU A 103 15.96 -20.73 -8.05
C LEU A 103 14.74 -21.65 -7.92
N ALA A 104 14.78 -22.85 -8.50
CA ALA A 104 13.69 -23.82 -8.38
C ALA A 104 13.52 -24.34 -6.95
N LEU A 105 14.62 -24.61 -6.25
CA LEU A 105 14.59 -24.94 -4.82
C LEU A 105 14.00 -23.78 -3.99
N TYR A 106 14.36 -22.55 -4.33
CA TYR A 106 13.82 -21.37 -3.65
C TYR A 106 12.32 -21.21 -3.89
N LEU A 107 11.85 -21.24 -5.14
CA LEU A 107 10.43 -21.10 -5.46
C LEU A 107 9.59 -22.26 -4.90
N ALA A 108 10.12 -23.48 -4.84
CA ALA A 108 9.41 -24.59 -4.23
C ALA A 108 9.28 -24.44 -2.70
N HIS A 109 10.35 -24.05 -2.00
CA HIS A 109 10.34 -23.97 -0.54
C HIS A 109 9.74 -22.68 0.02
N GLN A 110 9.97 -21.55 -0.66
CA GLN A 110 9.66 -20.20 -0.19
C GLN A 110 8.64 -19.48 -1.09
N GLY A 111 8.41 -19.96 -2.32
CA GLY A 111 7.44 -19.36 -3.23
C GLY A 111 6.01 -19.77 -2.91
N GLU A 112 5.09 -18.80 -2.97
CA GLU A 112 3.65 -19.01 -2.81
C GLU A 112 2.93 -19.28 -4.15
N LEU A 113 3.68 -19.28 -5.26
CA LEU A 113 3.13 -19.49 -6.59
C LEU A 113 2.72 -20.95 -6.81
N PRO A 114 1.76 -21.25 -7.68
CA PRO A 114 1.46 -22.63 -8.10
C PRO A 114 2.55 -23.18 -9.02
N ALA A 115 2.72 -24.51 -9.07
CA ALA A 115 3.83 -25.18 -9.77
C ALA A 115 3.97 -24.79 -11.26
N TRP A 116 2.83 -24.63 -11.96
CA TRP A 116 2.81 -24.25 -13.37
C TRP A 116 3.35 -22.83 -13.61
N ARG A 117 3.20 -21.91 -12.64
CA ARG A 117 3.77 -20.56 -12.73
C ARG A 117 5.29 -20.60 -12.63
N ASP A 118 5.83 -21.42 -11.72
CA ASP A 118 7.27 -21.62 -11.57
C ASP A 118 7.89 -22.12 -12.89
N VAL A 119 7.24 -23.08 -13.54
CA VAL A 119 7.66 -23.64 -14.84
C VAL A 119 7.66 -22.59 -15.95
N ILE A 120 6.67 -21.70 -16.00
CA ILE A 120 6.64 -20.59 -16.97
C ILE A 120 7.80 -19.61 -16.72
N ILE A 121 8.10 -19.30 -15.45
CA ILE A 121 9.25 -18.44 -15.09
C ILE A 121 10.55 -19.08 -15.59
N PHE A 122 10.75 -20.38 -15.36
CA PHE A 122 11.93 -21.11 -15.83
C PHE A 122 12.05 -21.10 -17.36
N LYS A 123 10.95 -21.36 -18.07
CA LYS A 123 10.92 -21.36 -19.55
C LYS A 123 11.28 -19.99 -20.12
N ARG A 124 10.70 -18.91 -19.57
CA ARG A 124 11.02 -17.53 -20.00
C ARG A 124 12.48 -17.20 -19.78
N LEU A 125 13.02 -17.49 -18.60
CA LEU A 125 14.42 -17.27 -18.30
C LEU A 125 15.35 -18.06 -19.25
N GLN A 126 15.03 -19.32 -19.53
CA GLN A 126 15.78 -20.13 -20.49
C GLN A 126 15.77 -19.53 -21.90
N HIS A 127 14.61 -19.05 -22.37
CA HIS A 127 14.50 -18.41 -23.67
C HIS A 127 15.36 -17.14 -23.76
N LEU A 128 15.32 -16.32 -22.70
CA LEU A 128 16.04 -15.05 -22.67
C LEU A 128 17.57 -15.19 -22.55
N VAL A 129 18.04 -16.27 -21.90
CA VAL A 129 19.48 -16.53 -21.69
C VAL A 129 20.03 -17.51 -22.74
N ARG A 130 19.22 -17.94 -23.72
CA ARG A 130 19.59 -18.94 -24.74
C ARG A 130 20.88 -18.58 -25.48
N ASP A 131 21.08 -17.29 -25.75
CA ASP A 131 22.22 -16.80 -26.53
C ASP A 131 23.43 -16.39 -25.64
N LEU A 132 23.30 -16.47 -24.30
CA LEU A 132 24.27 -15.95 -23.33
C LEU A 132 25.27 -16.98 -22.78
N GLY A 133 25.78 -17.88 -23.64
CA GLY A 133 26.91 -18.77 -23.33
C GLY A 133 26.69 -20.23 -23.70
N PRO A 134 27.68 -21.09 -23.44
CA PRO A 134 27.56 -22.52 -23.69
C PRO A 134 26.55 -23.15 -22.71
N HIS A 135 25.51 -23.77 -23.25
CA HIS A 135 24.50 -24.51 -22.49
C HIS A 135 24.78 -26.01 -22.62
N PRO A 136 25.55 -26.63 -21.71
CA PRO A 136 26.02 -28.00 -21.87
C PRO A 136 24.91 -29.05 -21.81
N LYS A 137 23.73 -28.74 -21.24
CA LYS A 137 22.62 -29.69 -21.07
C LYS A 137 21.29 -29.08 -21.50
N LYS A 138 20.51 -29.78 -22.32
CA LYS A 138 19.12 -29.38 -22.58
C LYS A 138 18.26 -29.70 -21.36
N ILE A 139 17.63 -28.67 -20.78
CA ILE A 139 16.74 -28.78 -19.63
C ILE A 139 15.38 -28.26 -20.06
N THR A 140 14.35 -29.10 -19.99
CA THR A 140 12.96 -28.71 -20.24
C THR A 140 12.24 -28.56 -18.90
N PRO A 141 11.72 -27.37 -18.56
CA PRO A 141 10.86 -27.16 -17.39
C PRO A 141 9.54 -27.90 -17.54
N VAL A 142 9.15 -28.66 -16.52
CA VAL A 142 7.96 -29.52 -16.53
C VAL A 142 7.17 -29.42 -15.23
N VAL A 143 5.87 -29.68 -15.29
CA VAL A 143 4.99 -29.90 -14.13
C VAL A 143 4.74 -31.40 -14.02
N PHE A 144 5.03 -31.96 -12.84
CA PHE A 144 4.64 -33.32 -12.48
C PHE A 144 3.30 -33.27 -11.76
N LEU A 145 2.30 -33.94 -12.34
CA LEU A 145 0.99 -34.16 -11.74
C LEU A 145 0.91 -35.61 -11.25
N THR A 146 0.55 -35.80 -9.99
CA THR A 146 0.22 -37.12 -9.44
C THR A 146 -1.23 -37.47 -9.71
N ASP A 147 -1.61 -38.74 -9.51
CA ASP A 147 -3.01 -39.19 -9.63
C ASP A 147 -3.96 -38.46 -8.66
N GLY A 148 -3.43 -37.89 -7.57
CA GLY A 148 -4.15 -37.04 -6.63
C GLY A 148 -4.34 -35.58 -7.08
N GLU A 149 -4.04 -35.26 -8.34
CA GLU A 149 -4.02 -33.91 -8.93
C GLU A 149 -3.05 -32.91 -8.26
N GLU A 150 -2.09 -33.38 -7.47
CA GLU A 150 -1.07 -32.52 -6.87
C GLU A 150 0.01 -32.17 -7.89
N ALA A 151 0.30 -30.88 -8.05
CA ALA A 151 1.23 -30.35 -9.04
C ALA A 151 2.58 -29.94 -8.42
N PHE A 152 3.67 -30.46 -8.99
CA PHE A 152 5.04 -30.19 -8.56
C PHE A 152 5.89 -29.65 -9.72
N PRO A 153 6.66 -28.57 -9.54
CA PRO A 153 7.56 -28.09 -10.58
C PRO A 153 8.81 -28.98 -10.66
N GLY A 154 9.38 -29.10 -11.84
CA GLY A 154 10.60 -29.87 -12.04
C GLY A 154 11.27 -29.66 -13.39
N PHE A 155 12.34 -30.43 -13.60
CA PHE A 155 13.18 -30.39 -14.78
C PHE A 155 13.30 -31.77 -15.41
N LEU A 156 13.19 -31.78 -16.73
CA LEU A 156 13.49 -32.92 -17.59
C LEU A 156 14.82 -32.64 -18.29
N TYR A 157 15.82 -33.50 -18.10
CA TYR A 157 17.15 -33.33 -18.69
C TYR A 157 17.22 -33.88 -20.13
N SER A 158 16.31 -33.40 -20.97
CA SER A 158 16.26 -33.70 -22.41
C SER A 158 15.60 -32.57 -23.19
N SER A 159 15.64 -32.66 -24.52
CA SER A 159 14.76 -31.84 -25.38
C SER A 159 13.31 -32.24 -25.15
N PRO A 160 12.32 -31.36 -25.43
CA PRO A 160 10.91 -31.69 -25.34
C PRO A 160 10.61 -33.03 -26.05
N PRO A 161 9.96 -33.99 -25.36
CA PRO A 161 9.68 -35.30 -25.94
C PRO A 161 8.65 -35.17 -27.07
N GLY A 162 8.95 -35.82 -28.20
CA GLY A 162 8.06 -35.94 -29.36
C GLY A 162 7.41 -37.33 -29.47
N SER A 163 6.72 -37.59 -30.59
CA SER A 163 6.07 -38.89 -30.89
C SER A 163 6.99 -40.09 -30.69
N ASP A 164 8.27 -39.93 -31.00
CA ASP A 164 9.26 -41.01 -30.99
C ASP A 164 9.88 -41.25 -29.60
N SER A 165 9.29 -40.69 -28.55
CA SER A 165 9.81 -40.74 -27.19
C SER A 165 9.15 -41.80 -26.31
N VAL A 166 8.14 -42.51 -26.83
CA VAL A 166 7.48 -43.62 -26.17
C VAL A 166 8.51 -44.72 -25.83
N GLN A 167 8.44 -45.26 -24.62
CA GLN A 167 9.39 -46.20 -24.00
C GLN A 167 10.80 -45.67 -23.71
N LYS A 168 11.14 -44.42 -24.06
CA LYS A 168 12.44 -43.84 -23.68
C LYS A 168 12.47 -43.45 -22.21
N SER A 169 13.61 -43.69 -21.56
CA SER A 169 13.87 -43.30 -20.18
C SER A 169 14.56 -41.94 -20.11
N PHE A 170 14.05 -41.05 -19.26
CA PHE A 170 14.63 -39.74 -19.02
C PHE A 170 15.00 -39.54 -17.55
N HIS A 171 16.07 -38.79 -17.34
CA HIS A 171 16.43 -38.28 -16.02
C HIS A 171 15.66 -36.98 -15.75
N THR A 172 15.09 -36.89 -14.56
CA THR A 172 14.27 -35.77 -14.10
C THR A 172 14.63 -35.36 -12.69
N LYS A 173 14.31 -34.12 -12.34
CA LYS A 173 14.44 -33.59 -10.99
C LYS A 173 13.16 -32.88 -10.58
N VAL A 174 12.64 -33.24 -9.42
CA VAL A 174 11.39 -32.70 -8.86
C VAL A 174 11.71 -31.79 -7.67
N PHE A 175 10.96 -30.70 -7.51
CA PHE A 175 11.09 -29.81 -6.36
C PHE A 175 9.80 -29.83 -5.53
N THR A 176 9.89 -30.39 -4.33
CA THR A 176 8.77 -30.52 -3.40
C THR A 176 8.48 -29.20 -2.69
N LYS A 177 7.22 -28.78 -2.65
CA LYS A 177 6.82 -27.57 -1.92
C LYS A 177 6.77 -27.83 -0.42
N LYS A 178 7.03 -26.79 0.39
CA LYS A 178 7.11 -26.87 1.86
C LYS A 178 5.86 -27.46 2.55
N LEU A 179 4.70 -27.40 1.91
CA LEU A 179 3.46 -28.01 2.38
C LEU A 179 3.51 -29.56 2.39
N TYR A 180 4.45 -30.14 1.63
CA TYR A 180 4.63 -31.58 1.49
C TYR A 180 5.94 -32.01 2.16
N ASN A 181 5.88 -33.01 3.04
CA ASN A 181 7.05 -33.54 3.74
C ASN A 181 8.00 -34.32 2.81
N ALA A 182 7.47 -34.89 1.73
CA ALA A 182 8.21 -35.60 0.68
C ALA A 182 7.37 -35.65 -0.62
N PHE A 183 8.01 -36.01 -1.74
CA PHE A 183 7.29 -36.26 -3.00
C PHE A 183 6.42 -37.52 -2.83
N PRO A 184 5.10 -37.46 -3.04
CA PRO A 184 4.15 -38.49 -2.59
C PRO A 184 4.02 -39.66 -3.57
N VAL A 185 5.14 -40.11 -4.15
CA VAL A 185 5.15 -41.11 -5.22
C VAL A 185 6.30 -42.10 -5.00
N SER A 186 6.08 -43.37 -5.34
CA SER A 186 7.04 -44.48 -5.20
C SER A 186 7.52 -45.01 -6.56
N VAL A 187 8.58 -45.80 -6.54
CA VAL A 187 9.06 -46.51 -7.74
C VAL A 187 7.97 -47.48 -8.21
N GLY A 188 7.58 -47.37 -9.49
CA GLY A 188 6.52 -48.16 -10.11
C GLY A 188 5.22 -47.39 -10.33
N ASP A 189 5.02 -46.25 -9.69
CA ASP A 189 3.82 -45.43 -9.84
C ASP A 189 3.80 -44.69 -11.18
N LYS A 190 2.59 -44.32 -11.61
CA LYS A 190 2.35 -43.48 -12.79
C LYS A 190 2.36 -42.02 -12.39
N ILE A 191 2.87 -41.18 -13.29
CA ILE A 191 2.83 -39.74 -13.17
C ILE A 191 2.48 -39.11 -14.51
N HIS A 192 1.82 -37.96 -14.46
CA HIS A 192 1.53 -37.15 -15.62
C HIS A 192 2.55 -36.01 -15.71
N VAL A 193 3.24 -35.89 -16.84
CA VAL A 193 4.25 -34.86 -17.06
C VAL A 193 3.72 -33.87 -18.07
N LEU A 194 3.69 -32.59 -17.69
CA LEU A 194 3.23 -31.51 -18.54
C LEU A 194 4.34 -30.53 -18.83
N TYR A 195 4.45 -30.08 -20.07
CA TYR A 195 5.37 -29.02 -20.46
C TYR A 195 4.67 -28.01 -21.37
N SER A 196 5.16 -26.77 -21.35
CA SER A 196 4.59 -25.71 -22.18
C SER A 196 5.25 -25.71 -23.56
N GLY A 197 4.43 -25.85 -24.61
CA GLY A 197 4.81 -25.65 -26.02
C GLY A 197 4.95 -24.18 -26.39
N ASP A 198 5.39 -23.90 -27.62
CA ASP A 198 5.72 -22.53 -28.07
C ASP A 198 4.48 -21.62 -28.16
N ASP A 199 3.30 -22.18 -28.47
CA ASP A 199 2.02 -21.46 -28.57
C ASP A 199 1.26 -21.30 -27.23
N LYS A 200 1.98 -21.28 -26.09
CA LYS A 200 1.40 -21.30 -24.71
C LYS A 200 0.48 -22.50 -24.43
N GLU A 201 0.54 -23.53 -25.26
CA GLU A 201 -0.20 -24.78 -25.08
C GLU A 201 0.51 -25.67 -24.04
N TRP A 202 -0.27 -26.44 -23.28
CA TRP A 202 0.26 -27.45 -22.38
C TRP A 202 0.16 -28.82 -23.02
N ILE A 203 1.30 -29.49 -23.14
CA ILE A 203 1.43 -30.84 -23.71
C ILE A 203 1.66 -31.81 -22.55
N ARG A 204 0.89 -32.90 -22.51
CA ARG A 204 0.91 -33.92 -21.47
C ARG A 204 1.34 -35.26 -22.04
N PHE A 205 2.14 -35.99 -21.27
CA PHE A 205 2.37 -37.42 -21.46
C PHE A 205 2.41 -38.13 -20.12
N ASP A 206 2.15 -39.42 -20.14
CA ASP A 206 2.17 -40.28 -18.96
C ASP A 206 3.52 -40.99 -18.90
N ALA A 207 4.06 -41.12 -17.70
CA ALA A 207 5.33 -41.77 -17.47
C ALA A 207 5.29 -42.62 -16.21
N LYS A 208 6.09 -43.67 -16.20
CA LYS A 208 6.28 -44.57 -15.05
C LYS A 208 7.61 -44.29 -14.38
N ILE A 209 7.62 -44.25 -13.05
CA ILE A 209 8.85 -44.03 -12.28
C ILE A 209 9.61 -45.35 -12.15
N TYR A 210 10.87 -45.38 -12.60
CA TYR A 210 11.75 -46.55 -12.46
C TYR A 210 12.88 -46.37 -11.43
N SER A 211 13.13 -45.12 -10.99
CA SER A 211 14.16 -44.80 -10.01
C SER A 211 13.78 -43.53 -9.26
N LEU A 212 13.96 -43.51 -7.94
CA LEU A 212 13.73 -42.32 -7.10
C LEU A 212 14.83 -42.23 -6.05
N LYS A 213 15.58 -41.12 -6.05
CA LYS A 213 16.66 -40.82 -5.08
C LYS A 213 16.55 -39.36 -4.63
N GLY A 214 15.80 -39.13 -3.55
CA GLY A 214 15.51 -37.77 -3.08
C GLY A 214 14.74 -36.99 -4.14
N ASN A 215 15.31 -35.89 -4.63
CA ASN A 215 14.70 -35.06 -5.67
C ASN A 215 14.95 -35.56 -7.10
N ASP A 216 15.88 -36.51 -7.27
CA ASP A 216 16.26 -37.04 -8.57
C ASP A 216 15.42 -38.27 -8.90
N MET A 217 14.81 -38.27 -10.09
CA MET A 217 13.83 -39.27 -10.53
C MET A 217 14.14 -39.75 -11.96
N GLY A 218 14.01 -41.05 -12.18
CA GLY A 218 14.05 -41.67 -13.51
C GLY A 218 12.64 -42.01 -13.96
N ILE A 219 12.23 -41.49 -15.13
CA ILE A 219 10.90 -41.74 -15.70
C ILE A 219 11.00 -42.44 -17.05
N GLN A 220 10.06 -43.32 -17.35
CA GLN A 220 9.91 -43.96 -18.66
C GLN A 220 8.57 -43.53 -19.28
N VAL A 221 8.60 -42.99 -20.49
CA VAL A 221 7.40 -42.50 -21.17
C VAL A 221 6.50 -43.66 -21.60
N GLU A 222 5.22 -43.63 -21.21
CA GLU A 222 4.21 -44.62 -21.59
C GLU A 222 3.35 -44.17 -22.77
N THR A 223 2.97 -42.89 -22.81
CA THR A 223 2.06 -42.36 -23.84
C THR A 223 2.70 -41.32 -24.75
N VAL A 224 2.12 -41.15 -25.93
CA VAL A 224 2.53 -40.10 -26.88
C VAL A 224 2.19 -38.72 -26.27
N PRO A 225 3.09 -37.72 -26.35
CA PRO A 225 2.79 -36.37 -25.92
C PRO A 225 1.61 -35.76 -26.71
N GLU A 226 0.55 -35.40 -26.01
CA GLU A 226 -0.69 -34.84 -26.57
C GLU A 226 -1.07 -33.52 -25.92
N LYS A 227 -1.82 -32.69 -26.63
CA LYS A 227 -2.28 -31.38 -26.13
C LYS A 227 -3.35 -31.55 -25.04
N ASP A 228 -3.09 -31.05 -23.85
CA ASP A 228 -4.06 -31.02 -22.75
C ASP A 228 -4.88 -29.73 -22.81
N SER A 229 -6.06 -29.80 -23.43
CA SER A 229 -6.94 -28.63 -23.62
C SER A 229 -7.48 -28.06 -22.31
N GLU A 230 -7.62 -28.89 -21.28
CA GLU A 230 -8.16 -28.49 -19.98
C GLU A 230 -7.13 -27.70 -19.18
N LYS A 231 -5.92 -28.24 -19.01
CA LYS A 231 -4.82 -27.53 -18.34
C LYS A 231 -4.33 -26.36 -19.18
N THR A 232 -4.41 -26.42 -20.51
CA THR A 232 -4.19 -25.24 -21.37
C THR A 232 -5.17 -24.11 -21.06
N ARG A 233 -6.45 -24.42 -20.84
CA ARG A 233 -7.44 -23.40 -20.43
C ARG A 233 -7.18 -22.90 -19.01
N ALA A 234 -6.95 -23.79 -18.05
CA ALA A 234 -6.79 -23.46 -16.64
C ALA A 234 -5.47 -22.73 -16.32
N TRP A 235 -4.36 -23.12 -16.94
CA TRP A 235 -3.03 -22.55 -16.69
C TRP A 235 -2.58 -21.56 -17.77
N GLY A 236 -3.24 -21.54 -18.93
CA GLY A 236 -3.01 -20.55 -20.00
C GLY A 236 -3.46 -19.14 -19.67
N GLY A 237 -4.16 -18.94 -18.55
CA GLY A 237 -4.40 -17.61 -17.98
C GLY A 237 -5.80 -17.04 -18.16
N ILE A 238 -6.86 -17.85 -18.21
CA ILE A 238 -8.20 -17.33 -17.91
C ILE A 238 -8.24 -17.00 -16.41
N GLN A 239 -8.24 -15.71 -16.09
CA GLN A 239 -8.53 -15.23 -14.74
C GLN A 239 -9.92 -15.75 -14.34
N MET A 240 -10.02 -16.36 -13.15
CA MET A 240 -11.31 -16.65 -12.54
C MET A 240 -12.03 -15.33 -12.27
N GLY A 241 -12.96 -14.98 -13.15
CA GLY A 241 -13.78 -13.78 -13.03
C GLY A 241 -14.50 -13.39 -14.34
N GLY A 242 -15.53 -14.15 -14.72
CA GLY A 242 -16.55 -13.66 -15.66
C GLY A 242 -16.55 -14.30 -17.05
N VAL A 243 -17.76 -14.62 -17.49
CA VAL A 243 -18.15 -15.29 -18.72
C VAL A 243 -17.67 -14.56 -19.99
N GLY A 244 -17.09 -15.32 -20.93
CA GLY A 244 -17.19 -15.07 -22.36
C GLY A 244 -16.29 -13.97 -22.94
N GLY A 245 -15.15 -14.38 -23.50
CA GLY A 245 -14.38 -13.54 -24.41
C GLY A 245 -13.02 -14.15 -24.71
N VAL A 246 -12.85 -14.64 -25.92
CA VAL A 246 -11.52 -14.82 -26.53
C VAL A 246 -10.87 -13.44 -26.50
N GLN A 247 -9.81 -13.24 -25.71
CA GLN A 247 -9.02 -12.03 -25.81
C GLN A 247 -8.27 -12.09 -27.15
N GLU A 248 -8.75 -11.32 -28.13
CA GLU A 248 -7.93 -10.91 -29.26
C GLU A 248 -6.62 -10.33 -28.73
N ASP A 249 -5.49 -10.64 -29.36
CA ASP A 249 -4.21 -10.01 -29.05
C ASP A 249 -4.35 -8.50 -29.31
N VAL A 250 -4.63 -7.72 -28.26
CA VAL A 250 -4.79 -6.27 -28.36
C VAL A 250 -3.44 -5.69 -28.75
N VAL A 251 -3.34 -5.21 -29.98
CA VAL A 251 -2.16 -4.52 -30.49
C VAL A 251 -2.07 -3.14 -29.83
N LEU A 252 -0.87 -2.75 -29.40
CA LEU A 252 -0.62 -1.42 -28.84
C LEU A 252 -0.83 -0.35 -29.94
N PRO A 253 -1.70 0.65 -29.73
CA PRO A 253 -1.84 1.75 -30.69
C PRO A 253 -0.52 2.51 -30.87
N ASP A 254 -0.21 2.91 -32.12
CA ASP A 254 1.05 3.58 -32.49
C ASP A 254 1.33 4.85 -31.68
N GLU A 255 0.28 5.53 -31.21
CA GLU A 255 0.37 6.75 -30.39
C GLU A 255 1.06 6.52 -29.04
N PHE A 256 1.12 5.28 -28.54
CA PHE A 256 1.80 4.93 -27.29
C PHE A 256 3.24 4.45 -27.50
N GLN A 257 3.72 4.32 -28.74
CA GLN A 257 5.11 3.94 -29.00
C GLN A 257 6.06 5.07 -28.61
N GLY A 258 7.16 4.73 -27.92
CA GLY A 258 8.12 5.72 -27.45
C GLY A 258 7.54 6.67 -26.40
N SER A 259 6.66 6.17 -25.52
CA SER A 259 5.92 6.97 -24.54
C SER A 259 6.84 7.85 -23.70
N LEU A 260 7.97 7.30 -23.24
CA LEU A 260 8.94 8.02 -22.42
C LEU A 260 9.54 9.23 -23.18
N ALA A 261 9.88 9.05 -24.45
CA ALA A 261 10.44 10.13 -25.26
C ALA A 261 9.39 11.22 -25.52
N GLN A 262 8.13 10.84 -25.77
CA GLN A 262 7.03 11.79 -25.93
C GLN A 262 6.82 12.64 -24.67
N ILE A 263 6.85 12.03 -23.48
CA ILE A 263 6.68 12.74 -22.19
C ILE A 263 7.83 13.74 -21.97
N LEU A 264 9.08 13.30 -22.17
CA LEU A 264 10.26 14.15 -21.97
C LEU A 264 10.34 15.29 -22.98
N ASN A 265 10.00 15.04 -24.25
CA ASN A 265 9.94 16.06 -25.29
C ASN A 265 8.85 17.09 -24.99
N TYR A 266 7.69 16.65 -24.48
CA TYR A 266 6.62 17.54 -24.08
C TYR A 266 7.06 18.46 -22.94
N ALA A 267 7.76 17.92 -21.93
CA ALA A 267 8.25 18.68 -20.78
C ALA A 267 9.31 19.74 -21.12
N GLU A 268 10.05 19.61 -22.23
CA GLU A 268 11.19 20.47 -22.63
C GLU A 268 12.21 20.69 -21.48
N MET A 269 12.51 19.62 -20.74
CA MET A 269 13.52 19.68 -19.68
C MET A 269 14.94 19.79 -20.23
N SER A 270 15.88 20.17 -19.37
CA SER A 270 17.31 20.15 -19.71
C SER A 270 17.75 18.76 -20.17
N SER A 271 18.69 18.70 -21.11
CA SER A 271 19.19 17.43 -21.65
C SER A 271 19.82 16.53 -20.57
N SER A 272 20.43 17.12 -19.53
CA SER A 272 20.96 16.39 -18.38
C SER A 272 19.85 15.74 -17.55
N THR A 273 18.78 16.48 -17.22
CA THR A 273 17.67 15.95 -16.41
C THR A 273 16.89 14.89 -17.17
N ALA A 274 16.66 15.10 -18.48
CA ALA A 274 16.00 14.12 -19.33
C ALA A 274 16.79 12.81 -19.41
N ALA A 275 18.12 12.87 -19.60
CA ALA A 275 18.99 11.69 -19.62
C ALA A 275 19.00 10.95 -18.26
N GLU A 276 18.94 11.70 -17.15
CA GLU A 276 18.82 11.12 -15.81
C GLU A 276 17.50 10.37 -15.63
N ILE A 277 16.37 10.96 -16.01
CA ILE A 277 15.06 10.31 -15.96
C ILE A 277 15.04 9.05 -16.83
N GLN A 278 15.57 9.12 -18.05
CA GLN A 278 15.67 7.94 -18.93
C GLN A 278 16.46 6.81 -18.29
N LYS A 279 17.61 7.12 -17.68
CA LYS A 279 18.42 6.15 -16.95
C LYS A 279 17.64 5.52 -15.78
N ARG A 280 16.88 6.32 -15.03
CA ARG A 280 16.08 5.85 -13.89
C ARG A 280 14.92 4.95 -14.33
N VAL A 281 14.17 5.34 -15.37
CA VAL A 281 13.10 4.53 -15.94
C VAL A 281 13.64 3.22 -16.50
N HIS A 282 14.78 3.26 -17.20
CA HIS A 282 15.43 2.04 -17.69
C HIS A 282 15.84 1.11 -16.55
N ALA A 283 16.51 1.63 -15.51
CA ALA A 283 16.88 0.85 -14.33
C ALA A 283 15.65 0.23 -13.63
N PHE A 284 14.52 0.98 -13.57
CA PHE A 284 13.27 0.47 -13.04
C PHE A 284 12.66 -0.62 -13.91
N LYS A 285 12.73 -0.51 -15.25
CA LYS A 285 12.29 -1.58 -16.18
C LYS A 285 13.08 -2.87 -15.96
N GLU A 286 14.40 -2.77 -15.78
CA GLU A 286 15.23 -3.97 -15.55
C GLU A 286 15.01 -4.57 -14.16
N HIS A 287 14.86 -3.72 -13.14
CA HIS A 287 14.92 -4.11 -11.74
C HIS A 287 13.89 -3.37 -10.85
N PRO A 288 12.57 -3.52 -11.08
CA PRO A 288 11.54 -2.73 -10.39
C PRO A 288 11.56 -2.94 -8.87
N GLY A 289 11.70 -4.19 -8.42
CA GLY A 289 11.76 -4.51 -6.99
C GLY A 289 13.00 -3.96 -6.28
N LEU A 290 14.14 -3.89 -6.98
CA LEU A 290 15.39 -3.37 -6.43
C LEU A 290 15.34 -1.84 -6.34
N VAL A 291 14.97 -1.19 -7.43
CA VAL A 291 14.85 0.28 -7.48
C VAL A 291 13.89 0.76 -6.40
N ARG A 292 12.73 0.10 -6.23
CA ARG A 292 11.82 0.45 -5.14
C ARG A 292 12.42 0.28 -3.75
N LYS A 293 13.32 -0.69 -3.50
CA LYS A 293 13.93 -0.86 -2.17
C LYS A 293 15.07 0.12 -1.89
N GLU A 294 15.82 0.51 -2.91
CA GLU A 294 17.07 1.27 -2.79
C GLU A 294 16.95 2.73 -3.23
N HIS A 295 15.79 3.16 -3.72
CA HIS A 295 15.57 4.54 -4.14
C HIS A 295 15.84 5.53 -3.00
N LYS A 296 16.28 6.72 -3.39
CA LYS A 296 16.45 7.85 -2.49
C LYS A 296 15.34 8.88 -2.71
N PRO A 297 15.04 9.73 -1.72
CA PRO A 297 14.06 10.80 -1.87
C PRO A 297 14.34 11.74 -3.06
N GLU A 298 15.61 12.03 -3.34
CA GLU A 298 16.00 12.94 -4.43
C GLU A 298 15.60 12.37 -5.81
N GLU A 299 15.54 11.04 -5.94
CA GLU A 299 15.13 10.38 -7.17
C GLU A 299 13.66 10.62 -7.48
N ILE A 300 12.82 10.56 -6.44
CA ILE A 300 11.39 10.83 -6.56
C ILE A 300 11.21 12.31 -6.91
N GLN A 301 11.97 13.21 -6.28
CA GLN A 301 11.90 14.65 -6.57
C GLN A 301 12.12 14.96 -8.05
N THR A 302 13.05 14.28 -8.74
CA THR A 302 13.23 14.41 -10.19
C THR A 302 11.97 14.07 -11.00
N PHE A 303 11.21 13.06 -10.58
CA PHE A 303 9.92 12.74 -11.23
C PHE A 303 8.83 13.76 -10.90
N ILE A 304 8.86 14.36 -9.71
CA ILE A 304 7.95 15.46 -9.34
C ILE A 304 8.24 16.71 -10.16
N GLU A 305 9.51 17.02 -10.42
CA GLU A 305 9.93 18.10 -11.33
C GLU A 305 9.45 17.85 -12.76
N LEU A 306 9.58 16.62 -13.26
CA LEU A 306 9.00 16.23 -14.55
C LEU A 306 7.48 16.44 -14.57
N TYR A 307 6.78 16.02 -13.50
CA TYR A 307 5.34 16.25 -13.37
C TYR A 307 5.00 17.74 -13.38
N SER A 308 5.75 18.57 -12.65
CA SER A 308 5.58 20.02 -12.60
C SER A 308 5.70 20.64 -14.00
N ALA A 309 6.76 20.30 -14.74
CA ALA A 309 7.01 20.78 -16.09
C ALA A 309 5.90 20.36 -17.08
N CYS A 310 5.50 19.09 -17.07
CA CYS A 310 4.40 18.61 -17.90
C CYS A 310 3.07 19.28 -17.54
N TYR A 311 2.78 19.47 -16.25
CA TYR A 311 1.52 20.06 -15.80
C TYR A 311 1.43 21.57 -16.13
N ALA A 312 2.53 22.31 -15.96
CA ALA A 312 2.59 23.73 -16.32
C ALA A 312 2.26 23.94 -17.81
N LYS A 313 2.80 23.08 -18.68
CA LYS A 313 2.50 23.08 -20.11
C LYS A 313 1.09 22.61 -20.43
N TYR A 314 0.65 21.52 -19.80
CA TYR A 314 -0.72 21.02 -19.92
C TYR A 314 -1.76 22.12 -19.68
N ARG A 315 -1.43 23.10 -18.81
CA ARG A 315 -2.33 24.21 -18.49
C ARG A 315 -2.23 25.41 -19.43
N SER A 316 -1.08 25.64 -20.07
CA SER A 316 -0.81 26.77 -20.96
C SER A 316 -0.98 26.44 -22.45
N ASP A 317 -0.86 25.18 -22.82
CA ASP A 317 -0.87 24.73 -24.21
C ASP A 317 -2.30 24.64 -24.78
N ILE A 318 -2.43 25.08 -26.04
CA ILE A 318 -3.68 25.00 -26.83
C ILE A 318 -3.63 23.77 -27.76
N ALA A 319 -2.44 23.19 -27.96
CA ALA A 319 -2.22 22.06 -28.84
C ALA A 319 -2.81 20.75 -28.28
N PRO A 320 -3.10 19.76 -29.16
CA PRO A 320 -3.53 18.44 -28.72
C PRO A 320 -2.42 17.76 -27.91
N ILE A 321 -2.74 17.45 -26.65
CA ILE A 321 -1.79 16.84 -25.71
C ILE A 321 -1.57 15.36 -26.09
N PRO A 322 -0.31 14.88 -26.18
CA PRO A 322 -0.03 13.47 -26.45
C PRO A 322 -0.67 12.52 -25.43
N LYS A 323 -1.20 11.38 -25.90
CA LYS A 323 -1.87 10.38 -25.02
C LYS A 323 -0.97 9.85 -23.90
N PRO A 324 0.34 9.58 -24.12
CA PRO A 324 1.25 9.21 -23.04
C PRO A 324 1.39 10.27 -21.94
N VAL A 325 1.37 11.56 -22.29
CA VAL A 325 1.43 12.67 -21.32
C VAL A 325 0.17 12.70 -20.46
N LEU A 326 -0.99 12.46 -21.05
CA LEU A 326 -2.24 12.37 -20.30
C LEU A 326 -2.22 11.17 -19.32
N LEU A 327 -1.74 10.00 -19.75
CA LEU A 327 -1.57 8.86 -18.84
C LEU A 327 -0.52 9.14 -17.75
N PHE A 328 0.54 9.86 -18.06
CA PHE A 328 1.54 10.28 -17.07
C PHE A 328 0.92 11.14 -15.97
N LEU A 329 0.17 12.18 -16.34
CA LEU A 329 -0.45 13.11 -15.39
C LEU A 329 -1.52 12.46 -14.49
N TYR A 330 -2.19 11.40 -14.96
CA TYR A 330 -3.26 10.75 -14.20
C TYR A 330 -2.87 9.41 -13.56
N PHE A 331 -1.78 8.78 -13.99
CA PHE A 331 -1.39 7.44 -13.53
C PHE A 331 0.12 7.24 -13.29
N PHE A 332 0.97 8.25 -13.47
CA PHE A 332 2.44 8.09 -13.47
C PHE A 332 2.92 6.99 -14.44
N TYR A 333 2.25 6.92 -15.59
CA TYR A 333 2.67 6.09 -16.72
C TYR A 333 3.92 6.68 -17.38
N MET A 334 4.97 5.87 -17.54
CA MET A 334 6.26 6.34 -18.06
C MET A 334 6.69 5.67 -19.36
N ASP A 335 6.38 4.38 -19.55
CA ASP A 335 6.90 3.58 -20.67
C ASP A 335 5.92 2.44 -20.99
N GLU A 336 5.73 2.18 -22.28
CA GLU A 336 4.80 1.20 -22.82
C GLU A 336 5.15 -0.26 -22.47
N ASN A 337 6.41 -0.55 -22.13
CA ASN A 337 6.85 -1.91 -21.80
C ASN A 337 6.63 -2.26 -20.32
N LEU A 338 6.22 -1.29 -19.49
CA LEU A 338 5.94 -1.52 -18.07
C LEU A 338 4.55 -2.12 -17.83
N LEU A 339 3.68 -2.07 -18.85
CA LEU A 339 2.30 -2.55 -18.82
C LEU A 339 1.97 -3.32 -20.11
N PRO A 340 1.10 -4.34 -20.06
CA PRO A 340 0.57 -4.97 -21.26
C PRO A 340 -0.26 -3.99 -22.11
N PRO A 341 -0.27 -4.13 -23.45
CA PRO A 341 -1.03 -3.25 -24.34
C PRO A 341 -2.51 -3.15 -23.99
N ALA A 342 -3.17 -4.27 -23.66
CA ALA A 342 -4.57 -4.29 -23.25
C ALA A 342 -4.85 -3.39 -22.04
N ARG A 343 -3.92 -3.34 -21.07
CA ARG A 343 -4.05 -2.51 -19.88
C ARG A 343 -3.86 -1.03 -20.20
N ILE A 344 -2.92 -0.69 -21.08
CA ILE A 344 -2.71 0.69 -21.54
C ILE A 344 -3.98 1.24 -22.20
N VAL A 345 -4.61 0.44 -23.07
CA VAL A 345 -5.88 0.80 -23.73
C VAL A 345 -7.00 0.98 -22.71
N GLN A 346 -7.13 0.09 -21.73
CA GLN A 346 -8.14 0.20 -20.66
C GLN A 346 -7.94 1.45 -19.78
N LEU A 347 -6.69 1.76 -19.40
CA LEU A 347 -6.37 2.96 -18.62
C LEU A 347 -6.73 4.22 -19.40
N TYR A 348 -6.40 4.27 -20.69
CA TYR A 348 -6.73 5.41 -21.54
C TYR A 348 -8.24 5.57 -21.73
N GLY A 349 -8.97 4.48 -22.02
CA GLY A 349 -10.44 4.54 -22.12
C GLY A 349 -11.11 4.96 -20.80
N THR A 350 -10.52 4.63 -19.65
CA THR A 350 -11.00 5.13 -18.35
C THR A 350 -10.70 6.61 -18.17
N LEU A 351 -9.53 7.06 -18.62
CA LEU A 351 -9.16 8.47 -18.60
C LEU A 351 -10.10 9.34 -19.44
N GLU A 352 -10.52 8.86 -20.61
CA GLU A 352 -11.50 9.57 -21.44
C GLU A 352 -12.82 9.77 -20.70
N LYS A 353 -13.32 8.74 -20.01
CA LYS A 353 -14.53 8.83 -19.17
C LYS A 353 -14.37 9.83 -18.03
N ILE A 354 -13.22 9.80 -17.37
CA ILE A 354 -12.87 10.74 -16.30
C ILE A 354 -12.94 12.18 -16.83
N ARG A 355 -12.28 12.45 -17.96
CA ARG A 355 -12.21 13.80 -18.53
C ARG A 355 -13.55 14.27 -19.09
N SER A 356 -14.38 13.38 -19.62
CA SER A 356 -15.75 13.74 -20.02
C SER A 356 -16.61 14.13 -18.82
N TYR A 357 -16.45 13.45 -17.68
CA TYR A 357 -17.18 13.79 -16.45
C TYR A 357 -16.85 15.20 -15.95
N THR A 358 -15.59 15.64 -16.10
CA THR A 358 -15.16 17.00 -15.75
C THR A 358 -15.77 18.09 -16.64
N GLN A 359 -16.20 17.74 -17.86
CA GLN A 359 -16.77 18.67 -18.83
C GLN A 359 -18.29 18.79 -18.73
N ASP A 360 -18.98 17.76 -18.21
CA ASP A 360 -20.43 17.75 -18.09
C ASP A 360 -20.87 18.54 -16.85
N PRO A 361 -21.68 19.61 -16.99
CA PRO A 361 -22.19 20.40 -15.87
C PRO A 361 -23.35 19.71 -15.14
N TYR A 362 -23.34 18.38 -15.06
CA TYR A 362 -24.30 17.67 -14.22
C TYR A 362 -23.92 17.95 -12.75
N PRO A 363 -24.78 18.60 -11.96
CA PRO A 363 -24.53 18.70 -10.53
C PRO A 363 -24.54 17.28 -10.00
N SER A 364 -23.36 16.77 -9.65
CA SER A 364 -23.25 15.50 -8.96
C SER A 364 -24.20 15.55 -7.77
N HIS A 365 -25.18 14.64 -7.71
CA HIS A 365 -26.10 14.57 -6.56
C HIS A 365 -25.38 14.21 -5.24
N HIS A 366 -24.09 13.87 -5.33
CA HIS A 366 -23.20 13.58 -4.21
C HIS A 366 -22.70 14.86 -3.54
N LYS A 367 -22.65 14.86 -2.20
CA LYS A 367 -22.18 16.00 -1.40
C LYS A 367 -20.66 16.07 -1.27
N LEU A 368 -19.96 14.93 -1.43
CA LEU A 368 -18.50 14.86 -1.37
C LEU A 368 -17.93 15.33 -2.71
N ALA A 369 -16.99 16.29 -2.65
CA ALA A 369 -16.25 16.70 -3.82
C ALA A 369 -15.02 15.81 -3.98
N VAL A 370 -14.85 15.22 -5.16
CA VAL A 370 -13.71 14.35 -5.52
C VAL A 370 -12.99 15.02 -6.69
N TYR A 371 -11.67 15.09 -6.62
CA TYR A 371 -10.82 15.73 -7.63
C TYR A 371 -9.66 14.84 -7.98
N PHE A 372 -9.34 14.70 -9.25
CA PHE A 372 -8.02 14.17 -9.65
C PHE A 372 -6.95 15.25 -9.47
N LEU A 373 -5.69 14.84 -9.29
CA LEU A 373 -4.61 15.78 -9.02
C LEU A 373 -4.51 16.95 -10.03
N PRO A 374 -4.61 16.75 -11.37
CA PRO A 374 -4.58 17.88 -12.30
C PRO A 374 -5.69 18.91 -12.06
N GLU A 375 -6.90 18.46 -11.71
CA GLU A 375 -8.03 19.35 -11.40
C GLU A 375 -7.80 20.09 -10.09
N TRP A 376 -7.31 19.38 -9.07
CA TRP A 376 -6.97 19.95 -7.77
C TRP A 376 -5.93 21.07 -7.91
N LEU A 377 -4.84 20.82 -8.64
CA LEU A 377 -3.82 21.81 -8.91
C LEU A 377 -4.41 23.04 -9.62
N GLY A 378 -5.34 22.86 -10.55
CA GLY A 378 -6.05 23.96 -11.22
C GLY A 378 -6.87 24.82 -10.24
N LEU A 379 -7.47 24.22 -9.21
CA LEU A 379 -8.20 24.94 -8.16
C LEU A 379 -7.28 25.71 -7.22
N ILE A 380 -6.08 25.18 -6.94
CA ILE A 380 -5.04 25.87 -6.17
C ILE A 380 -4.52 27.09 -6.94
N LEU A 381 -4.11 26.89 -8.19
CA LEU A 381 -3.54 27.96 -9.02
C LEU A 381 -4.56 29.08 -9.34
N SER A 382 -5.86 28.75 -9.38
CA SER A 382 -6.91 29.77 -9.56
C SER A 382 -7.35 30.45 -8.25
N GLY A 383 -6.76 30.09 -7.10
CA GLY A 383 -7.11 30.66 -5.79
C GLY A 383 -8.47 30.21 -5.23
N LYS A 384 -9.17 29.26 -5.88
CA LYS A 384 -10.45 28.72 -5.41
C LYS A 384 -10.30 27.82 -4.18
N LYS A 385 -9.13 27.19 -4.04
CA LYS A 385 -8.73 26.34 -2.92
C LYS A 385 -7.37 26.79 -2.42
N THR A 386 -7.10 26.58 -1.13
CA THR A 386 -5.81 26.95 -0.52
C THR A 386 -4.81 25.80 -0.65
N PRO A 387 -3.49 26.07 -0.73
CA PRO A 387 -2.49 25.01 -0.78
C PRO A 387 -2.44 24.17 0.51
N SER A 388 -1.90 22.96 0.38
CA SER A 388 -1.65 22.02 1.46
C SER A 388 -0.62 22.57 2.43
N ARG A 389 -0.73 22.18 3.71
CA ARG A 389 0.27 22.54 4.72
C ARG A 389 1.52 21.68 4.56
N ASN A 390 2.65 22.20 5.03
CA ASN A 390 3.90 21.43 5.08
C ASN A 390 3.92 20.43 6.26
N HIS A 391 5.01 19.67 6.35
CA HIS A 391 5.25 18.69 7.43
C HIS A 391 5.28 19.30 8.84
N LEU A 392 5.46 20.62 8.98
CA LEU A 392 5.39 21.36 10.25
C LEU A 392 4.00 21.95 10.51
N ALA A 393 2.99 21.56 9.73
CA ALA A 393 1.63 22.09 9.77
C ALA A 393 1.54 23.61 9.52
N GLN A 394 2.50 24.19 8.79
CA GLN A 394 2.48 25.59 8.37
C GLN A 394 1.86 25.74 6.98
N SER A 395 1.07 26.79 6.80
CA SER A 395 0.53 27.18 5.49
C SER A 395 1.59 27.88 4.63
N TYR A 396 1.37 27.89 3.31
CA TYR A 396 2.22 28.61 2.35
C TYR A 396 2.41 30.08 2.75
N GLU A 397 1.32 30.79 3.07
CA GLU A 397 1.34 32.18 3.51
C GLU A 397 2.15 32.40 4.80
N GLN A 398 2.04 31.47 5.76
CA GLN A 398 2.80 31.54 7.02
C GLN A 398 4.31 31.37 6.78
N VAL A 399 4.69 30.49 5.86
CA VAL A 399 6.10 30.28 5.52
C VAL A 399 6.65 31.49 4.77
N ARG A 400 5.92 32.01 3.78
CA ARG A 400 6.30 33.24 3.06
C ARG A 400 6.46 34.43 4.02
N ALA A 401 5.49 34.65 4.91
CA ALA A 401 5.56 35.69 5.93
C ALA A 401 6.73 35.49 6.91
N SER A 402 7.05 34.25 7.27
CA SER A 402 8.20 33.94 8.12
C SER A 402 9.53 34.17 7.42
N MET A 403 9.63 33.90 6.12
CA MET A 403 10.84 34.17 5.33
C MET A 403 11.06 35.69 5.26
N LEU A 404 10.04 36.45 4.87
CA LEU A 404 10.08 37.92 4.83
C LEU A 404 10.58 38.54 6.15
N ARG A 405 10.09 38.05 7.30
CA ARG A 405 10.54 38.53 8.62
C ARG A 405 12.01 38.21 8.94
N LYS A 406 12.55 37.13 8.37
CA LYS A 406 13.93 36.67 8.61
C LYS A 406 14.93 37.36 7.69
N THR A 407 14.63 37.46 6.40
CA THR A 407 15.52 38.04 5.38
C THR A 407 15.34 39.55 5.22
N GLY A 408 14.22 40.13 5.66
CA GLY A 408 13.94 41.56 5.52
C GLY A 408 13.59 42.01 4.10
N THR A 409 13.77 41.12 3.12
CA THR A 409 13.36 41.24 1.72
C THR A 409 12.34 40.15 1.41
N ASP A 410 11.26 40.51 0.72
CA ASP A 410 10.41 39.49 0.10
C ASP A 410 11.13 39.08 -1.18
N GLU A 411 11.80 37.93 -1.15
CA GLU A 411 12.44 37.34 -2.34
C GLU A 411 11.41 37.21 -3.49
N TYR A 412 10.12 37.09 -3.15
CA TYR A 412 8.99 36.96 -4.06
C TYR A 412 8.22 38.28 -4.31
N ALA A 413 8.72 39.45 -3.90
CA ALA A 413 8.03 40.73 -4.17
C ALA A 413 8.25 41.27 -5.59
N GLY A 414 9.28 40.80 -6.29
CA GLY A 414 9.56 41.17 -7.69
C GLY A 414 8.99 40.20 -8.72
N GLU A 415 8.65 38.99 -8.30
CA GLU A 415 8.05 37.93 -9.11
C GLU A 415 6.55 38.19 -9.16
N SER A 416 5.97 38.33 -10.35
CA SER A 416 4.52 38.57 -10.48
C SER A 416 3.92 37.74 -11.59
N GLY A 417 2.71 37.23 -11.33
CA GLY A 417 1.94 36.48 -12.31
C GLY A 417 2.36 35.02 -12.39
N ILE A 418 3.25 34.67 -13.33
CA ILE A 418 3.54 33.27 -13.68
C ILE A 418 4.50 32.61 -12.69
N GLU A 419 5.55 33.32 -12.26
CA GLU A 419 6.56 32.80 -11.34
C GLU A 419 5.95 32.45 -9.96
N ASP A 420 5.10 33.31 -9.43
CA ASP A 420 4.29 33.05 -8.23
C ASP A 420 3.48 31.75 -8.35
N LEU A 421 2.85 31.53 -9.50
CA LEU A 421 2.04 30.32 -9.77
C LEU A 421 2.91 29.06 -9.87
N LEU A 422 4.12 29.16 -10.41
CA LEU A 422 5.08 28.06 -10.44
C LEU A 422 5.57 27.71 -9.03
N HIS A 423 5.89 28.70 -8.19
CA HIS A 423 6.24 28.46 -6.79
C HIS A 423 5.10 27.81 -6.00
N LEU A 424 3.86 28.25 -6.25
CA LEU A 424 2.68 27.65 -5.64
C LEU A 424 2.45 26.20 -6.12
N LEU A 425 2.68 25.94 -7.42
CA LEU A 425 2.63 24.59 -7.99
C LEU A 425 3.65 23.67 -7.32
N ASP A 426 4.91 24.09 -7.27
CA ASP A 426 6.00 23.31 -6.68
C ASP A 426 5.78 23.05 -5.18
N TRP A 427 5.23 24.04 -4.47
CA TRP A 427 4.79 23.88 -3.09
C TRP A 427 3.73 22.79 -2.96
N GLU A 428 2.68 22.82 -3.79
CA GLU A 428 1.60 21.84 -3.72
C GLU A 428 2.09 20.45 -4.13
N LEU A 429 2.92 20.33 -5.17
CA LEU A 429 3.47 19.03 -5.59
C LEU A 429 4.39 18.43 -4.53
N SER A 430 5.26 19.23 -3.91
CA SER A 430 6.16 18.75 -2.86
C SER A 430 5.39 18.34 -1.60
N ASN A 431 4.37 19.12 -1.22
CA ASN A 431 3.62 18.83 -0.01
C ASN A 431 2.58 17.75 -0.22
N LEU A 432 1.78 17.79 -1.29
CA LEU A 432 0.69 16.86 -1.53
C LEU A 432 1.12 15.62 -2.33
N LEU A 433 1.80 15.76 -3.46
CA LEU A 433 2.10 14.62 -4.33
C LEU A 433 3.26 13.78 -3.78
N PHE A 434 4.41 14.38 -3.47
CA PHE A 434 5.59 13.66 -2.97
C PHE A 434 5.31 12.98 -1.62
N ASN A 435 4.84 13.75 -0.62
CA ASN A 435 4.52 13.15 0.68
C ASN A 435 3.25 12.29 0.62
N GLY A 436 2.31 12.59 -0.26
CA GLY A 436 1.10 11.79 -0.48
C GLY A 436 1.42 10.41 -1.04
N LEU A 437 2.34 10.30 -2.01
CA LEU A 437 2.87 9.02 -2.50
C LEU A 437 3.37 8.14 -1.35
N ILE A 438 4.14 8.73 -0.43
CA ILE A 438 4.65 8.03 0.76
C ILE A 438 3.49 7.66 1.69
N GLY A 439 2.51 8.55 1.87
CA GLY A 439 1.38 8.37 2.78
C GLY A 439 0.41 7.24 2.37
N VAL A 440 0.06 7.17 1.08
CA VAL A 440 -0.85 6.15 0.51
C VAL A 440 -0.19 4.78 0.36
N SER A 441 1.14 4.72 0.43
CA SER A 441 1.90 3.47 0.51
C SER A 441 1.88 2.92 1.94
N SER A 442 1.64 1.61 2.08
CA SER A 442 1.80 0.93 3.39
C SER A 442 3.26 0.86 3.83
N ASN A 443 4.19 0.85 2.88
CA ASN A 443 5.62 0.81 3.12
C ASN A 443 6.29 1.99 2.40
N PRO A 444 6.60 3.08 3.13
CA PRO A 444 7.32 4.23 2.62
C PRO A 444 8.56 3.85 1.80
N ASN A 445 9.29 2.82 2.24
CA ASN A 445 10.52 2.36 1.60
C ASN A 445 10.30 1.65 0.26
N LEU A 446 9.06 1.47 -0.19
CA LEU A 446 8.72 0.89 -1.50
C LEU A 446 7.89 1.85 -2.36
N ALA A 447 7.66 3.08 -1.88
CA ALA A 447 6.88 4.07 -2.58
C ALA A 447 7.71 4.66 -3.73
N TYR A 448 7.30 4.42 -4.98
CA TYR A 448 8.01 4.92 -6.16
C TYR A 448 7.02 5.29 -7.25
N PRO A 449 7.13 6.47 -7.88
CA PRO A 449 6.11 7.03 -8.76
C PRO A 449 6.26 6.51 -10.20
N ILE A 450 6.31 5.18 -10.37
CA ILE A 450 6.24 4.55 -11.69
C ILE A 450 5.19 3.45 -11.65
N LEU A 451 4.23 3.56 -12.56
CA LEU A 451 3.20 2.55 -12.77
C LEU A 451 3.77 1.33 -13.50
N SER A 452 3.47 0.14 -12.99
CA SER A 452 3.89 -1.12 -13.61
C SER A 452 2.95 -2.29 -13.31
N GLU A 453 3.07 -3.34 -14.13
CA GLU A 453 2.19 -4.52 -14.09
C GLU A 453 2.15 -5.24 -12.73
N ASP A 454 3.27 -5.23 -12.01
CA ASP A 454 3.38 -5.95 -10.75
C ASP A 454 2.51 -5.38 -9.62
N GLN A 455 1.99 -4.17 -9.79
CA GLN A 455 1.14 -3.47 -8.82
C GLN A 455 -0.34 -3.90 -8.85
N MET A 456 -0.84 -4.48 -9.96
CA MET A 456 -2.27 -4.77 -10.15
C MET A 456 -2.53 -6.24 -10.48
N TYR A 457 -2.99 -7.01 -9.49
CA TYR A 457 -3.26 -8.44 -9.60
C TYR A 457 -4.69 -8.73 -10.07
N GLY A 458 -4.92 -8.66 -11.38
CA GLY A 458 -6.21 -9.03 -11.99
C GLY A 458 -6.68 -7.98 -13.01
N GLU A 459 -7.99 -7.85 -13.14
CA GLU A 459 -8.64 -6.85 -13.98
C GLU A 459 -8.34 -5.43 -13.51
N THR A 460 -8.00 -4.54 -14.45
CA THR A 460 -7.58 -3.17 -14.15
C THR A 460 -8.66 -2.39 -13.41
N ASP A 461 -9.94 -2.52 -13.81
CA ASP A 461 -11.04 -1.78 -13.19
C ASP A 461 -11.18 -2.06 -11.69
N ALA A 462 -10.85 -3.27 -11.21
CA ALA A 462 -10.95 -3.61 -9.79
C ALA A 462 -10.06 -2.73 -8.90
N PHE A 463 -8.96 -2.21 -9.45
CA PHE A 463 -7.98 -1.38 -8.75
C PHE A 463 -8.20 0.12 -8.96
N LEU A 464 -8.92 0.51 -10.02
CA LEU A 464 -9.10 1.91 -10.38
C LEU A 464 -10.07 2.63 -9.45
N VAL A 465 -9.58 3.71 -8.84
CA VAL A 465 -10.37 4.62 -8.01
C VAL A 465 -11.00 5.69 -8.89
N THR A 466 -12.33 5.73 -8.93
CA THR A 466 -13.11 6.70 -9.71
C THR A 466 -14.02 7.55 -8.82
N HIS A 467 -14.55 8.64 -9.38
CA HIS A 467 -15.58 9.46 -8.74
C HIS A 467 -16.76 8.63 -8.25
N GLU A 468 -17.29 7.72 -9.09
CA GLU A 468 -18.48 6.94 -8.71
C GLU A 468 -18.17 5.96 -7.58
N LYS A 469 -17.03 5.28 -7.63
CA LYS A 469 -16.66 4.30 -6.61
C LYS A 469 -16.44 4.94 -5.24
N ILE A 470 -15.78 6.11 -5.19
CA ILE A 470 -15.62 6.85 -3.93
C ILE A 470 -16.97 7.31 -3.40
N ASN A 471 -17.77 7.98 -4.23
CA ASN A 471 -19.05 8.51 -3.80
C ASN A 471 -20.02 7.41 -3.37
N ALA A 472 -20.05 6.28 -4.07
CA ALA A 472 -20.90 5.14 -3.70
C ALA A 472 -20.57 4.59 -2.31
N VAL A 473 -19.27 4.44 -1.99
CA VAL A 473 -18.85 3.97 -0.66
C VAL A 473 -19.15 5.03 0.40
N VAL A 474 -18.82 6.30 0.15
CA VAL A 474 -19.04 7.39 1.11
C VAL A 474 -20.53 7.55 1.42
N ASP A 475 -21.38 7.55 0.40
CA ASP A 475 -22.83 7.62 0.57
C ASP A 475 -23.38 6.41 1.33
N HIS A 476 -22.83 5.22 1.09
CA HIS A 476 -23.19 4.03 1.86
C HIS A 476 -22.81 4.18 3.34
N VAL A 477 -21.61 4.66 3.64
CA VAL A 477 -21.17 4.94 5.01
C VAL A 477 -22.05 6.01 5.65
N CYS A 478 -22.40 7.10 4.94
CA CYS A 478 -23.27 8.16 5.45
C CYS A 478 -24.71 7.69 5.72
N LYS A 479 -25.22 6.71 4.97
CA LYS A 479 -26.51 6.06 5.27
C LYS A 479 -26.48 5.30 6.60
N ILE A 480 -25.31 4.82 7.02
CA ILE A 480 -25.11 4.07 8.27
C ILE A 480 -24.74 5.03 9.42
N ASP A 481 -23.71 5.87 9.25
CA ASP A 481 -23.26 6.91 10.19
C ASP A 481 -23.58 8.30 9.60
N LYS A 482 -24.79 8.78 9.87
CA LYS A 482 -25.23 10.12 9.45
C LYS A 482 -24.39 11.24 10.08
N HIS A 483 -23.65 10.96 11.15
CA HIS A 483 -22.89 11.94 11.92
C HIS A 483 -21.43 12.02 11.50
N LEU A 484 -21.02 11.30 10.46
CA LEU A 484 -19.64 11.24 10.01
C LEU A 484 -19.04 12.63 9.75
N PHE A 485 -19.78 13.50 9.05
CA PHE A 485 -19.31 14.83 8.66
C PHE A 485 -19.86 15.97 9.52
N TYR A 486 -20.57 15.65 10.59
CA TYR A 486 -21.07 16.65 11.53
C TYR A 486 -20.04 16.92 12.61
N ARG A 487 -19.76 18.20 12.86
CA ARG A 487 -18.90 18.61 13.95
C ARG A 487 -19.43 19.87 14.62
N GLN A 488 -19.06 20.03 15.89
CA GLN A 488 -19.49 21.14 16.71
C GLN A 488 -18.73 22.41 16.33
N ILE A 489 -19.48 23.47 16.03
CA ILE A 489 -18.95 24.80 15.73
C ILE A 489 -19.51 25.83 16.70
N SER A 490 -18.77 26.91 16.89
CA SER A 490 -19.25 28.10 17.58
C SER A 490 -19.84 29.06 16.55
N PHE A 491 -21.01 29.62 16.83
CA PHE A 491 -21.62 30.68 16.04
C PHE A 491 -22.20 31.73 17.00
N GLU A 492 -22.34 32.96 16.52
CA GLU A 492 -22.96 34.03 17.30
C GLU A 492 -24.33 34.36 16.69
N PRO A 493 -25.45 34.10 17.41
CA PRO A 493 -26.76 34.49 16.95
C PRO A 493 -26.88 36.02 16.84
N GLU A 494 -27.47 36.52 15.75
CA GLU A 494 -27.71 37.96 15.56
C GLU A 494 -28.53 38.58 16.71
N GLN A 495 -29.40 37.79 17.36
CA GLN A 495 -30.25 38.23 18.47
C GLN A 495 -29.52 38.31 19.81
N SER A 496 -28.32 37.73 19.92
CA SER A 496 -27.52 37.70 21.15
C SER A 496 -26.04 37.96 20.84
N PRO A 497 -25.71 39.15 20.31
CA PRO A 497 -24.34 39.49 19.95
C PRO A 497 -23.42 39.41 21.17
N GLY A 498 -22.23 38.81 20.98
CA GLY A 498 -21.26 38.57 22.06
C GLY A 498 -21.55 37.37 22.95
N LYS A 499 -22.59 36.57 22.67
CA LYS A 499 -22.84 35.28 23.32
C LYS A 499 -22.71 34.13 22.30
N PRO A 500 -21.52 33.54 22.15
CA PRO A 500 -21.33 32.41 21.25
C PRO A 500 -22.13 31.20 21.73
N GLU A 501 -22.88 30.61 20.80
CA GLU A 501 -23.64 29.38 20.95
C GLU A 501 -22.97 28.25 20.16
N LEU A 502 -23.33 27.02 20.49
CA LEU A 502 -22.76 25.83 19.86
C LEU A 502 -23.79 25.16 18.95
N ALA A 503 -23.38 24.82 17.73
CA ALA A 503 -24.22 24.13 16.76
C ALA A 503 -23.48 22.97 16.10
N MET A 504 -24.23 22.00 15.59
CA MET A 504 -23.70 20.91 14.77
C MET A 504 -23.83 21.28 13.30
N LYS A 505 -22.70 21.33 12.58
CA LYS A 505 -22.68 21.65 11.14
C LYS A 505 -22.09 20.50 10.34
N GLU A 506 -22.75 20.16 9.23
CA GLU A 506 -22.28 19.15 8.27
C GLU A 506 -21.23 19.78 7.35
N ILE A 507 -20.01 19.25 7.36
CA ILE A 507 -18.90 19.75 6.54
C ILE A 507 -18.14 18.57 5.93
N TYR A 508 -18.37 18.32 4.64
CA TYR A 508 -17.66 17.31 3.89
C TYR A 508 -16.21 17.73 3.64
N PRO A 509 -15.23 16.81 3.70
CA PRO A 509 -13.89 17.07 3.19
C PRO A 509 -13.90 17.18 1.66
N ASP A 510 -12.81 17.69 1.10
CA ASP A 510 -12.46 17.47 -0.31
C ASP A 510 -11.69 16.14 -0.42
N CYS A 511 -11.94 15.36 -1.45
CA CYS A 511 -11.23 14.12 -1.72
C CYS A 511 -10.32 14.31 -2.94
N ILE A 512 -9.04 13.97 -2.82
CA ILE A 512 -8.04 14.17 -3.85
C ILE A 512 -7.47 12.81 -4.23
N ILE A 513 -7.47 12.52 -5.52
CA ILE A 513 -6.92 11.28 -6.07
C ILE A 513 -5.56 11.59 -6.69
N LEU A 514 -4.52 10.95 -6.14
CA LEU A 514 -3.16 11.07 -6.62
C LEU A 514 -2.88 10.08 -7.74
N PRO A 515 -2.10 10.46 -8.77
CA PRO A 515 -1.82 9.62 -9.94
C PRO A 515 -0.85 8.47 -9.66
N VAL A 516 -0.88 7.90 -8.47
CA VAL A 516 0.10 6.91 -7.99
C VAL A 516 -0.59 5.60 -7.60
N PHE A 517 0.21 4.56 -7.49
CA PHE A 517 -0.19 3.32 -6.84
C PHE A 517 -0.12 3.45 -5.32
N GLY A 518 -1.09 2.87 -4.62
CA GLY A 518 -1.09 2.78 -3.17
C GLY A 518 -1.96 1.65 -2.64
N ASN A 519 -1.90 1.49 -1.32
CA ASN A 519 -2.53 0.38 -0.61
C ASN A 519 -3.53 0.87 0.44
N ARG A 520 -3.68 2.18 0.64
CA ARG A 520 -4.64 2.76 1.57
C ARG A 520 -4.97 4.20 1.19
N GLY A 521 -6.09 4.70 1.69
CA GLY A 521 -6.34 6.13 1.78
C GLY A 521 -5.71 6.74 3.03
N VAL A 522 -5.52 8.05 3.02
CA VAL A 522 -5.03 8.80 4.18
C VAL A 522 -5.89 10.03 4.43
N LEU A 523 -6.14 10.31 5.70
CA LEU A 523 -6.55 11.65 6.10
C LEU A 523 -5.35 12.58 5.91
N TRP A 524 -5.46 13.49 4.96
CA TRP A 524 -4.39 14.43 4.64
C TRP A 524 -4.39 15.62 5.60
N GLN A 525 -5.56 16.25 5.76
CA GLN A 525 -5.77 17.35 6.70
C GLN A 525 -7.20 17.30 7.21
N GLU A 526 -7.42 17.36 8.51
CA GLU A 526 -8.76 17.38 9.10
C GLU A 526 -9.45 18.75 8.91
N ILE A 527 -8.67 19.83 8.94
CA ILE A 527 -9.12 21.21 8.67
C ILE A 527 -8.04 22.00 7.92
N THR A 528 -8.47 23.01 7.16
CA THR A 528 -7.59 23.88 6.38
C THR A 528 -7.15 25.13 7.15
N SER A 529 -8.06 25.85 7.79
CA SER A 529 -7.77 27.11 8.51
C SER A 529 -8.59 27.28 9.80
N GLY A 530 -9.81 26.73 9.85
CA GLY A 530 -10.67 26.77 11.04
C GLY A 530 -11.70 25.64 11.06
N LEU A 531 -12.48 25.55 12.15
CA LEU A 531 -13.46 24.48 12.36
C LEU A 531 -14.62 24.48 11.35
N VAL A 532 -14.79 25.53 10.56
CA VAL A 532 -15.77 25.58 9.46
C VAL A 532 -15.16 25.21 8.09
N SER A 533 -13.83 25.09 8.01
CA SER A 533 -13.12 24.82 6.75
C SER A 533 -13.07 23.33 6.39
N ARG A 534 -13.17 22.98 5.11
CA ARG A 534 -13.13 21.58 4.68
C ARG A 534 -11.77 20.93 5.02
N GLY A 535 -11.81 19.65 5.36
CA GLY A 535 -10.63 18.79 5.41
C GLY A 535 -10.28 18.24 4.03
N ARG A 536 -9.27 17.36 3.96
CA ARG A 536 -8.77 16.71 2.76
C ARG A 536 -8.53 15.23 3.02
N LEU A 537 -9.10 14.39 2.16
CA LEU A 537 -8.81 12.95 2.10
C LEU A 537 -8.01 12.69 0.83
N VAL A 538 -7.00 11.83 0.92
CA VAL A 538 -6.14 11.51 -0.22
C VAL A 538 -6.19 10.01 -0.48
N PHE A 539 -6.42 9.64 -1.74
CA PHE A 539 -6.41 8.26 -2.21
C PHE A 539 -5.48 8.11 -3.42
N PRO A 540 -4.88 6.93 -3.63
CA PRO A 540 -4.17 6.62 -4.86
C PRO A 540 -5.19 6.34 -5.99
N GLN A 541 -4.82 6.64 -7.23
CA GLN A 541 -5.60 6.30 -8.43
C GLN A 541 -5.73 4.78 -8.60
N ILE A 542 -4.71 4.05 -8.17
CA ILE A 542 -4.66 2.59 -8.23
C ILE A 542 -4.51 2.08 -6.80
N LEU A 543 -5.57 1.44 -6.31
CA LEU A 543 -5.67 0.98 -4.93
C LEU A 543 -5.69 -0.56 -4.87
N ASN A 544 -4.69 -1.14 -4.21
CA ASN A 544 -4.58 -2.61 -4.06
C ASN A 544 -5.45 -3.18 -2.93
N GLU A 545 -5.75 -2.40 -1.90
CA GLU A 545 -6.64 -2.82 -0.82
C GLU A 545 -8.10 -2.79 -1.28
N ASN A 546 -8.96 -3.57 -0.64
CA ASN A 546 -10.40 -3.47 -0.85
C ASN A 546 -10.87 -2.01 -0.67
N MET A 547 -11.43 -1.43 -1.73
CA MET A 547 -11.77 -0.01 -1.78
C MET A 547 -12.79 0.40 -0.71
N THR A 548 -13.82 -0.43 -0.48
CA THR A 548 -14.82 -0.19 0.56
C THR A 548 -14.17 -0.13 1.95
N LEU A 549 -13.24 -1.06 2.25
CA LEU A 549 -12.50 -1.07 3.50
C LEU A 549 -11.58 0.16 3.64
N ALA A 550 -10.78 0.44 2.61
CA ALA A 550 -9.82 1.55 2.62
C ALA A 550 -10.52 2.90 2.83
N ILE A 551 -11.59 3.18 2.08
CA ILE A 551 -12.36 4.42 2.20
C ILE A 551 -13.01 4.50 3.58
N THR A 552 -13.72 3.45 4.03
CA THR A 552 -14.40 3.47 5.33
C THR A 552 -13.41 3.69 6.48
N ARG A 553 -12.22 3.10 6.39
CA ARG A 553 -11.15 3.30 7.36
C ARG A 553 -10.65 4.75 7.35
N THR A 554 -10.39 5.33 6.18
CA THR A 554 -9.99 6.74 6.05
C THR A 554 -11.07 7.70 6.59
N LEU A 555 -12.35 7.39 6.43
CA LEU A 555 -13.45 8.13 7.05
C LEU A 555 -13.44 8.01 8.59
N GLY A 556 -13.09 6.84 9.13
CA GLY A 556 -12.84 6.65 10.55
C GLY A 556 -11.68 7.51 11.08
N GLU A 557 -10.58 7.61 10.31
CA GLU A 557 -9.48 8.52 10.63
C GLU A 557 -9.93 9.99 10.66
N PHE A 558 -10.72 10.40 9.67
CA PHE A 558 -11.31 11.74 9.61
C PHE A 558 -12.15 12.03 10.86
N LYS A 559 -13.06 11.13 11.24
CA LYS A 559 -13.92 11.30 12.42
C LYS A 559 -13.11 11.44 13.71
N TRP A 560 -12.06 10.63 13.86
CA TRP A 560 -11.16 10.66 15.01
C TRP A 560 -10.42 12.00 15.13
N GLU A 561 -9.76 12.44 14.06
CA GLU A 561 -8.96 13.67 14.12
C GLU A 561 -9.83 14.92 14.19
N ILE A 562 -11.03 14.93 13.59
CA ILE A 562 -11.99 16.03 13.78
C ILE A 562 -12.39 16.17 15.24
N GLU A 563 -12.75 15.08 15.93
CA GLU A 563 -13.09 15.16 17.35
C GLU A 563 -11.89 15.64 18.17
N ARG A 564 -10.67 15.14 17.88
CA ARG A 564 -9.44 15.62 18.55
C ARG A 564 -9.23 17.11 18.35
N THR A 565 -9.42 17.62 17.13
CA THR A 565 -9.22 19.02 16.80
C THR A 565 -10.29 19.91 17.44
N VAL A 566 -11.55 19.48 17.49
CA VAL A 566 -12.62 20.19 18.21
C VAL A 566 -12.33 20.27 19.72
N ARG A 567 -11.80 19.20 20.32
CA ARG A 567 -11.48 19.15 21.76
C ARG A 567 -10.16 19.85 22.13
N GLY A 568 -9.27 20.03 21.16
CA GLY A 568 -7.96 20.62 21.36
C GLY A 568 -7.12 19.85 22.39
N ARG A 569 -6.46 20.55 23.31
CA ARG A 569 -5.52 19.95 24.29
C ARG A 569 -6.18 18.95 25.25
N LYS A 570 -7.50 19.06 25.45
CA LYS A 570 -8.29 18.27 26.40
C LYS A 570 -8.91 17.01 25.79
N TRP A 571 -8.46 16.57 24.61
CA TRP A 571 -9.03 15.41 23.92
C TRP A 571 -8.93 14.08 24.68
N LYS A 572 -8.04 14.00 25.68
CA LYS A 572 -7.88 12.85 26.58
C LYS A 572 -8.68 12.97 27.87
N ASP A 573 -9.19 14.16 28.19
CA ASP A 573 -9.83 14.42 29.48
C ASP A 573 -11.15 13.64 29.56
N SER A 574 -11.37 12.98 30.68
CA SER A 574 -12.58 12.18 30.91
C SER A 574 -13.83 13.02 31.15
N ALA A 575 -13.67 14.32 31.42
CA ALA A 575 -14.75 15.25 31.73
C ALA A 575 -14.61 16.55 30.91
N PRO A 576 -15.57 16.89 30.03
CA PRO A 576 -16.72 16.07 29.61
C PRO A 576 -16.28 14.86 28.75
N PRO A 577 -16.99 13.73 28.82
CA PRO A 577 -16.66 12.55 28.02
C PRO A 577 -16.84 12.84 26.52
N SER A 578 -15.98 12.22 25.71
CA SER A 578 -15.95 12.35 24.26
C SER A 578 -15.57 11.02 23.61
N LEU A 579 -15.75 10.90 22.30
CA LEU A 579 -15.33 9.72 21.54
C LEU A 579 -13.85 9.42 21.78
N THR A 580 -13.00 10.45 21.69
CA THR A 580 -11.55 10.29 21.79
C THR A 580 -11.11 9.98 23.21
N SER A 581 -11.71 10.62 24.22
CA SER A 581 -11.33 10.39 25.62
C SER A 581 -11.81 9.04 26.14
N GLU A 582 -13.02 8.60 25.79
CA GLU A 582 -13.51 7.28 26.20
C GLU A 582 -12.78 6.15 25.47
N TYR A 583 -12.51 6.29 24.17
CA TYR A 583 -11.74 5.29 23.44
C TYR A 583 -10.28 5.22 23.92
N TYR A 584 -9.68 6.37 24.24
CA TYR A 584 -8.36 6.43 24.89
C TYR A 584 -8.39 5.69 26.24
N LEU A 585 -9.36 5.98 27.10
CA LEU A 585 -9.49 5.36 28.42
C LEU A 585 -9.72 3.83 28.31
N TYR A 586 -10.49 3.40 27.30
CA TYR A 586 -10.67 1.99 26.97
C TYR A 586 -9.31 1.32 26.67
N LEU A 587 -8.50 1.89 25.79
CA LEU A 587 -7.19 1.35 25.43
C LEU A 587 -6.14 1.48 26.54
N GLU A 588 -6.30 2.40 27.48
CA GLU A 588 -5.42 2.51 28.65
C GLU A 588 -5.74 1.44 29.71
N ASN A 589 -7.03 1.13 29.90
CA ASN A 589 -7.50 0.27 31.00
C ASN A 589 -7.93 -1.15 30.60
N TYR A 590 -7.85 -1.52 29.32
CA TYR A 590 -8.36 -2.82 28.83
C TYR A 590 -7.81 -4.03 29.59
N ARG A 591 -6.55 -4.00 30.05
CA ARG A 591 -5.93 -5.10 30.81
C ARG A 591 -6.67 -5.38 32.12
N LYS A 592 -7.13 -4.32 32.80
CA LYS A 592 -7.85 -4.39 34.09
C LYS A 592 -9.37 -4.51 33.91
N SER A 593 -9.89 -4.31 32.70
CA SER A 593 -11.32 -4.34 32.45
C SER A 593 -11.91 -5.75 32.70
N PRO A 594 -12.93 -5.87 33.56
CA PRO A 594 -13.66 -7.13 33.75
C PRO A 594 -14.62 -7.44 32.59
N ALA A 595 -14.94 -6.43 31.76
CA ALA A 595 -15.85 -6.59 30.62
C ALA A 595 -15.19 -7.23 29.37
N LEU A 596 -13.89 -7.55 29.44
CA LEU A 596 -13.11 -8.13 28.34
C LEU A 596 -12.63 -9.53 28.70
N THR A 597 -12.83 -10.46 27.77
CA THR A 597 -12.29 -11.83 27.88
C THR A 597 -10.75 -11.82 27.71
N PRO A 598 -10.05 -12.86 28.20
CA PRO A 598 -8.61 -13.00 27.99
C PRO A 598 -8.20 -12.94 26.51
N ASP A 599 -9.00 -13.54 25.63
CA ASP A 599 -8.74 -13.52 24.20
C ASP A 599 -8.98 -12.15 23.58
N ALA A 600 -9.99 -11.39 24.03
CA ALA A 600 -10.19 -10.01 23.60
C ALA A 600 -9.01 -9.12 24.01
N LYS A 601 -8.44 -9.33 25.22
CA LYS A 601 -7.24 -8.60 25.68
C LYS A 601 -6.03 -8.91 24.80
N LYS A 602 -5.80 -10.19 24.46
CA LYS A 602 -4.75 -10.59 23.50
C LYS A 602 -4.96 -9.98 22.12
N GLY A 603 -6.21 -9.91 21.64
CA GLY A 603 -6.55 -9.25 20.38
C GLY A 603 -6.18 -7.77 20.35
N ILE A 604 -6.43 -7.05 21.47
CA ILE A 604 -6.03 -5.66 21.63
C ILE A 604 -4.49 -5.52 21.63
N ASP A 605 -3.76 -6.40 22.33
CA ASP A 605 -2.29 -6.42 22.30
C ASP A 605 -1.77 -6.64 20.86
N GLN A 606 -2.38 -7.54 20.09
CA GLN A 606 -2.02 -7.76 18.67
C GLN A 606 -2.30 -6.54 17.79
N GLN A 607 -3.45 -5.88 17.96
CA GLN A 607 -3.77 -4.64 17.25
C GLN A 607 -2.77 -3.52 17.60
N LEU A 608 -2.40 -3.37 18.87
CA LEU A 608 -1.41 -2.39 19.31
C LEU A 608 -0.05 -2.59 18.64
N VAL A 609 0.38 -3.85 18.48
CA VAL A 609 1.60 -4.18 17.74
C VAL A 609 1.44 -3.85 16.25
N LYS A 610 0.34 -4.30 15.63
CA LYS A 610 0.05 -4.10 14.20
C LYS A 610 0.06 -2.62 13.82
N TYR A 611 -0.58 -1.77 14.61
CA TYR A 611 -0.71 -0.34 14.34
C TYR A 611 0.34 0.52 15.05
N ARG A 612 1.41 -0.09 15.58
CA ARG A 612 2.52 0.62 16.26
C ARG A 612 2.04 1.59 17.36
N LYS A 613 0.99 1.20 18.09
CA LYS A 613 0.32 2.01 19.12
C LYS A 613 -0.27 3.33 18.61
N ASN A 614 -0.51 3.47 17.31
CA ASN A 614 -1.22 4.61 16.75
C ASN A 614 -2.72 4.48 17.03
N LEU A 615 -3.22 5.29 17.96
CA LEU A 615 -4.62 5.27 18.39
C LEU A 615 -5.59 5.62 17.26
N LYS A 616 -5.21 6.54 16.35
CA LYS A 616 -6.02 6.90 15.18
C LYS A 616 -6.25 5.69 14.30
N ASP A 617 -5.18 4.96 13.96
CA ASP A 617 -5.26 3.81 13.06
C ASP A 617 -6.02 2.63 13.70
N MET A 618 -5.91 2.47 15.03
CA MET A 618 -6.71 1.50 15.78
C MET A 618 -8.19 1.84 15.76
N PHE A 619 -8.54 3.09 16.10
CA PHE A 619 -9.92 3.55 16.05
C PHE A 619 -10.50 3.41 14.64
N ALA A 620 -9.76 3.83 13.61
CA ALA A 620 -10.19 3.72 12.22
C ALA A 620 -10.45 2.26 11.80
N SER A 621 -9.65 1.31 12.29
CA SER A 621 -9.89 -0.12 12.07
C SER A 621 -11.19 -0.58 12.76
N ASP A 622 -11.38 -0.25 14.04
CA ASP A 622 -12.59 -0.64 14.76
C ASP A 622 -13.85 0.03 14.18
N TYR A 623 -13.75 1.30 13.78
CA TYR A 623 -14.78 2.03 13.05
C TYR A 623 -15.16 1.32 11.74
N SER A 624 -14.16 0.89 10.95
CA SER A 624 -14.46 0.15 9.71
C SER A 624 -15.23 -1.14 9.97
N TYR A 625 -14.90 -1.86 11.05
CA TYR A 625 -15.65 -3.07 11.43
C TYR A 625 -17.05 -2.76 11.98
N TRP A 626 -17.21 -1.64 12.68
CA TRP A 626 -18.50 -1.16 13.13
C TRP A 626 -19.44 -0.88 11.96
N ILE A 627 -18.95 -0.16 10.96
CA ILE A 627 -19.75 0.20 9.77
C ILE A 627 -19.97 -1.00 8.85
N LEU A 628 -18.96 -1.82 8.56
CA LEU A 628 -19.05 -2.88 7.54
C LEU A 628 -19.64 -4.20 8.04
N PHE A 629 -19.52 -4.50 9.34
CA PHE A 629 -19.97 -5.78 9.90
C PHE A 629 -21.06 -5.60 10.96
N GLU A 630 -20.82 -4.78 11.99
CA GLU A 630 -21.75 -4.66 13.12
C GLU A 630 -23.09 -4.02 12.71
N SER A 631 -23.10 -3.12 11.73
CA SER A 631 -24.33 -2.57 11.12
C SER A 631 -25.25 -3.65 10.53
N SER A 632 -24.69 -4.79 10.13
CA SER A 632 -25.42 -5.96 9.61
C SER A 632 -25.66 -7.07 10.65
N GLY A 633 -25.35 -6.80 11.93
CA GLY A 633 -25.47 -7.77 13.03
C GLY A 633 -24.30 -8.77 13.14
N LYS A 634 -23.25 -8.64 12.31
CA LYS A 634 -22.07 -9.51 12.38
C LYS A 634 -21.10 -8.99 13.44
N LEU A 635 -21.16 -9.57 14.62
CA LEU A 635 -20.33 -9.15 15.76
C LEU A 635 -18.84 -9.47 15.53
N ARG A 636 -18.01 -8.43 15.40
CA ARG A 636 -16.55 -8.54 15.22
C ARG A 636 -15.78 -7.81 16.30
N LEU A 637 -16.40 -6.81 16.92
CA LEU A 637 -15.77 -5.99 17.95
C LEU A 637 -15.97 -6.60 19.34
N ASN A 638 -15.08 -6.24 20.27
CA ASN A 638 -15.30 -6.55 21.68
C ASN A 638 -16.39 -5.64 22.27
N ARG A 639 -16.93 -6.03 23.43
CA ARG A 639 -18.04 -5.33 24.09
C ARG A 639 -17.73 -3.86 24.38
N VAL A 640 -16.52 -3.55 24.87
CA VAL A 640 -16.18 -2.18 25.30
C VAL A 640 -16.04 -1.24 24.09
N ALA A 641 -15.35 -1.67 23.03
CA ALA A 641 -15.24 -0.90 21.79
C ALA A 641 -16.62 -0.66 21.16
N ARG A 642 -17.49 -1.68 21.17
CA ARG A 642 -18.88 -1.57 20.70
C ARG A 642 -19.66 -0.53 21.49
N ASP A 643 -19.57 -0.54 22.82
CA ASP A 643 -20.31 0.40 23.67
C ASP A 643 -19.86 1.86 23.45
N VAL A 644 -18.57 2.08 23.21
CA VAL A 644 -18.03 3.40 22.83
C VAL A 644 -18.57 3.84 21.47
N LEU A 645 -18.47 2.98 20.45
CA LEU A 645 -18.93 3.30 19.09
C LEU A 645 -20.45 3.51 19.03
N ASN A 646 -21.24 2.71 19.74
CA ASN A 646 -22.69 2.92 19.82
C ASN A 646 -23.07 4.26 20.47
N ARG A 647 -22.22 4.83 21.35
CA ARG A 647 -22.47 6.13 21.98
C ARG A 647 -22.17 7.31 21.06
N TYR A 648 -21.08 7.23 20.29
CA TYR A 648 -20.52 8.38 19.55
C TYR A 648 -20.62 8.24 18.03
N VAL A 649 -20.90 7.04 17.54
CA VAL A 649 -21.08 6.67 16.14
C VAL A 649 -22.38 5.87 16.02
N PRO A 650 -23.52 6.44 16.46
CA PRO A 650 -24.78 5.71 16.42
C PRO A 650 -25.19 5.42 14.98
N PHE A 651 -25.73 4.23 14.77
CA PHE A 651 -26.26 3.86 13.46
C PHE A 651 -27.53 4.65 13.14
N SER A 652 -27.87 4.73 11.85
CA SER A 652 -29.12 5.33 11.41
C SER A 652 -30.35 4.63 12.00
N PRO A 653 -31.50 5.32 12.16
CA PRO A 653 -32.69 4.75 12.79
C PRO A 653 -33.15 3.43 12.18
N GLN A 654 -33.03 3.29 10.86
CA GLN A 654 -33.38 2.07 10.13
C GLN A 654 -32.51 0.87 10.56
N VAL A 655 -31.19 1.07 10.61
CA VAL A 655 -30.24 0.04 11.05
C VAL A 655 -30.49 -0.32 12.52
N ARG A 656 -30.71 0.67 13.38
CA ARG A 656 -30.96 0.43 14.82
C ARG A 656 -32.24 -0.37 15.06
N ALA A 657 -33.32 -0.11 14.32
CA ALA A 657 -34.57 -0.87 14.41
C ALA A 657 -34.38 -2.35 14.03
N GLU A 658 -33.56 -2.64 13.03
CA GLU A 658 -33.22 -4.02 12.67
C GLU A 658 -32.34 -4.68 13.74
N LEU A 659 -31.32 -3.98 14.25
CA LEU A 659 -30.44 -4.52 15.28
C LEU A 659 -31.12 -4.71 16.65
N GLN A 660 -32.22 -4.00 16.94
CA GLN A 660 -33.04 -4.24 18.13
C GLN A 660 -33.68 -5.64 18.16
N LYS A 661 -33.88 -6.26 16.99
CA LYS A 661 -34.37 -7.64 16.89
C LYS A 661 -33.28 -8.65 17.27
N HIS A 662 -32.01 -8.24 17.25
CA HIS A 662 -30.89 -9.11 17.58
C HIS A 662 -30.71 -9.22 19.12
N PRO A 663 -30.78 -10.43 19.71
CA PRO A 663 -30.80 -10.61 21.17
C PRO A 663 -29.62 -9.96 21.92
N ILE A 664 -28.41 -10.01 21.33
CA ILE A 664 -27.19 -9.48 21.94
C ILE A 664 -27.11 -7.95 21.86
N LEU A 665 -27.70 -7.33 20.82
CA LEU A 665 -27.55 -5.90 20.56
C LEU A 665 -28.71 -5.06 21.11
N LYS A 666 -29.86 -5.68 21.36
CA LYS A 666 -31.08 -5.04 21.85
C LYS A 666 -30.83 -4.11 23.04
N GLU A 667 -30.18 -4.59 24.09
CA GLU A 667 -29.91 -3.78 25.30
C GLU A 667 -29.08 -2.53 24.99
N SER A 668 -28.05 -2.67 24.14
CA SER A 668 -27.18 -1.54 23.75
C SER A 668 -27.96 -0.51 22.92
N MET A 669 -28.83 -0.96 22.01
CA MET A 669 -29.68 -0.07 21.20
C MET A 669 -30.73 0.66 22.04
N ASP A 670 -31.39 -0.03 22.98
CA ASP A 670 -32.41 0.56 23.86
C ASP A 670 -31.80 1.58 24.85
N SER A 671 -30.60 1.28 25.34
CA SER A 671 -29.80 2.20 26.16
C SER A 671 -29.44 3.47 25.38
N PHE A 672 -29.10 3.35 24.10
CA PHE A 672 -28.84 4.50 23.24
C PHE A 672 -30.10 5.36 23.05
N GLU A 673 -31.24 4.76 22.72
CA GLU A 673 -32.51 5.49 22.53
C GLU A 673 -32.97 6.25 23.77
N SER A 674 -32.75 5.66 24.94
CA SER A 674 -33.04 6.31 26.23
C SER A 674 -32.13 7.52 26.46
N ARG A 675 -30.85 7.43 26.08
CA ARG A 675 -29.89 8.55 26.17
C ARG A 675 -30.22 9.65 25.16
N LYS A 676 -30.55 9.29 23.92
CA LYS A 676 -30.96 10.22 22.84
C LYS A 676 -32.16 11.05 23.29
N ARG A 677 -33.22 10.43 23.82
CA ARG A 677 -34.42 11.15 24.32
C ARG A 677 -34.09 12.20 25.38
N ARG A 678 -33.19 11.89 26.32
CA ARG A 678 -32.72 12.84 27.34
C ARG A 678 -31.92 13.98 26.73
N LEU A 679 -31.02 13.67 25.79
CA LEU A 679 -30.21 14.66 25.07
C LEU A 679 -31.07 15.65 24.29
N VAL A 680 -32.00 15.16 23.46
CA VAL A 680 -32.92 15.99 22.67
C VAL A 680 -33.78 16.87 23.58
N SER A 681 -34.33 16.32 24.68
CA SER A 681 -35.09 17.11 25.66
C SER A 681 -34.23 18.22 26.29
N GLY A 682 -32.97 17.93 26.62
CA GLY A 682 -32.03 18.90 27.16
C GLY A 682 -31.70 20.03 26.19
N ILE A 683 -31.48 19.70 24.91
CA ILE A 683 -31.21 20.68 23.84
C ILE A 683 -32.44 21.57 23.61
N LYS A 684 -33.64 20.99 23.49
CA LYS A 684 -34.88 21.77 23.34
C LYS A 684 -35.11 22.72 24.52
N LYS A 685 -34.85 22.28 25.75
CA LYS A 685 -34.93 23.14 26.94
C LYS A 685 -33.92 24.29 26.91
N ARG A 686 -32.67 24.02 26.49
CA ARG A 686 -31.62 25.05 26.35
C ARG A 686 -32.04 26.14 25.37
N TYR A 687 -32.58 25.76 24.21
CA TYR A 687 -32.94 26.69 23.15
C TYR A 687 -34.39 27.22 23.22
N ASN A 688 -35.17 26.83 24.24
CA ASN A 688 -36.54 27.27 24.45
C ASN A 688 -36.74 28.81 24.41
N PRO A 689 -35.81 29.65 24.92
CA PRO A 689 -35.94 31.10 24.79
C PRO A 689 -36.03 31.59 23.34
N TYR A 690 -35.29 30.99 22.41
CA TYR A 690 -35.33 31.34 20.99
C TYR A 690 -36.67 30.94 20.35
N PHE A 691 -37.25 29.80 20.76
CA PHE A 691 -38.58 29.36 20.30
C PHE A 691 -39.69 30.30 20.79
N GLN A 692 -39.61 30.76 22.05
CA GLN A 692 -40.58 31.71 22.61
C GLN A 692 -40.50 33.09 21.94
N ALA A 693 -39.31 33.50 21.52
CA ALA A 693 -39.09 34.75 20.80
C ALA A 693 -39.54 34.71 19.32
N GLY A 694 -39.90 33.54 18.78
CA GLY A 694 -40.34 33.37 17.39
C GLY A 694 -39.24 33.45 16.33
N ASN A 695 -37.98 33.67 16.74
CA ASN A 695 -36.82 33.85 15.85
C ASN A 695 -35.71 32.85 16.22
N VAL A 696 -35.83 31.62 15.75
CA VAL A 696 -34.85 30.55 16.01
C VAL A 696 -33.75 30.58 14.94
N PRO A 697 -32.46 30.69 15.33
CA PRO A 697 -31.37 30.60 14.36
C PRO A 697 -31.40 29.29 13.56
N VAL A 698 -30.98 29.35 12.30
CA VAL A 698 -30.98 28.19 11.40
C VAL A 698 -30.10 27.08 11.97
N GLU A 699 -28.94 27.43 12.50
CA GLU A 699 -27.97 26.52 13.10
C GLU A 699 -28.56 25.74 14.29
N VAL A 700 -29.41 26.39 15.10
CA VAL A 700 -30.09 25.76 16.24
C VAL A 700 -31.15 24.77 15.75
N SER A 701 -31.93 25.17 14.75
CA SER A 701 -32.98 24.34 14.15
C SER A 701 -32.38 23.08 13.50
N GLU A 702 -31.30 23.24 12.74
CA GLU A 702 -30.56 22.14 12.12
C GLU A 702 -29.94 21.22 13.17
N THR A 703 -29.39 21.78 14.25
CA THR A 703 -28.82 20.99 15.36
C THR A 703 -29.89 20.14 16.05
N ILE A 704 -31.08 20.69 16.29
CA ILE A 704 -32.19 19.92 16.90
C ILE A 704 -32.63 18.80 15.96
N ARG A 705 -32.84 19.11 14.68
CA ARG A 705 -33.21 18.12 13.66
C ARG A 705 -32.18 16.99 13.59
N PHE A 706 -30.89 17.34 13.59
CA PHE A 706 -29.79 16.38 13.61
C PHE A 706 -29.91 15.39 14.78
N PHE A 707 -30.08 15.88 16.01
CA PHE A 707 -30.20 14.99 17.17
C PHE A 707 -31.54 14.22 17.23
N GLU A 708 -32.59 14.68 16.55
CA GLU A 708 -33.85 13.94 16.39
C GLU A 708 -33.75 12.82 15.35
N GLU A 709 -32.99 13.02 14.29
CA GLU A 709 -32.77 12.04 13.21
C GLU A 709 -31.67 11.00 13.51
N MET A 710 -30.91 11.23 14.59
CA MET A 710 -29.80 10.42 15.11
C MET A 710 -30.19 9.01 15.57
#